data_AF-A0A1Q3EQC0-F1
#
_entry.id   AF-A0A1Q3EQC0-F1
#
_cell.length_a   1.000
_cell.length_b   1.000
_cell.length_c   1.000
_cell.angle_alpha   90.00
_cell.angle_beta   90.00
_cell.angle_gamma   90.00
#
_symmetry.space_group_name_H-M   'P 1'
#
loop_
_entity.id
_entity.type
_entity.pdbx_description
1 polymer ?
#
loop_
_entity_poly.entity_id
_entity_poly.type
_entity_poly.pdbx_seq_one_letter_code
_entity_poly.pdbx_strand_id
1 'polypeptide(L)'
;MTQVRSFDPISGILVTDAGCILQTLTDYVAPHNHIMPLDLGAKGSCQIGGNVSTNAGGLRLLRYGSLHGSVLGLEVVLPDGTILDQLTTLRKDNTGYDLKQLFIGAEGTLGIITGVSILTPPAPQASNNVILALPRFENVLPLYKTVKRQLSEILSAFEFIDRTAYDLAVKHGQGRALSEEEVEGAECFVLVETSGGRREHDEEKLNDLLESLLEAEEPLINTGVLAQNPAQFSSLWALREGVTEAVSKEGKAYKYDISVPLSTFKECVDLTRERLRSKGLLNDDQVKAVIGYGHVGDGNLHLNVIAKAYTPEIQDALEPFVYELVASHRGSVSAEHGIGAMKTHALHYSKDETRLMTIFQGIHFYLHPEILPEVQNTLRQSIAELGGQVDGNVPDRGYVLADLHNPESQRAFQLFSAERWVVPLTFVEACKTAGAHIAPIFLESEGRPMPIHVHESIANVKFREALYEKILYCAGFPYASLESARVIIADSKTDVFNALVKHYQLTPHKYIESLEWVDRCIERQGVSFTPHVFKNPGGRRAGEERTQFTEEDEQKLCEWIAAKIPFKSTGGRTGNKLYQQLCEMSNHPEYSWVTRHTWQSWRERYKKNAGRLDKIVDKIVSTTKPNQGEKWQYGYVRQDDDKPKKKRKRLSKHEDGQEFVVGSSSAGQESVHADPHVAANSSLGQLAGILRLAPPGNREDEWRIRDGHDPPPAWAKSRGSNELEEGPNVQCAKSEEPPTITDDTLQLAITVAVAGHVLEQELSEIALQTRFTVEEVREYYDKYGGDLERTSRRLQKMREHLNALLDDD
;
A
#
# COMPACT_ATOMS: atom_id res chain seq x y z
N MET A 1 1.61 -9.27 -8.83
CA MET A 1 0.45 -9.25 -9.73
C MET A 1 0.15 -7.78 -9.98
N THR A 2 0.93 -7.18 -10.86
CA THR A 2 1.04 -5.72 -11.05
C THR A 2 1.43 -5.40 -12.49
N GLN A 3 1.09 -6.29 -13.44
CA GLN A 3 1.37 -6.11 -14.86
C GLN A 3 0.11 -5.68 -15.62
N VAL A 4 0.28 -4.82 -16.61
CA VAL A 4 -0.69 -4.74 -17.72
C VAL A 4 -0.44 -5.96 -18.61
N ARG A 5 -1.47 -6.75 -18.86
CA ARG A 5 -1.40 -7.98 -19.67
C ARG A 5 -1.58 -7.67 -21.15
N SER A 6 -2.49 -6.74 -21.48
CA SER A 6 -2.65 -6.17 -22.81
C SER A 6 -3.48 -4.89 -22.78
N PHE A 7 -3.37 -4.09 -23.83
CA PHE A 7 -4.27 -2.97 -24.11
C PHE A 7 -4.54 -2.90 -25.61
N ASP A 8 -5.81 -2.74 -26.01
CA ASP A 8 -6.22 -2.48 -27.38
C ASP A 8 -6.65 -1.02 -27.55
N PRO A 9 -5.88 -0.17 -28.25
CA PRO A 9 -6.19 1.24 -28.48
C PRO A 9 -7.33 1.47 -29.49
N ILE A 10 -7.86 0.43 -30.15
CA ILE A 10 -9.01 0.56 -31.07
C ILE A 10 -10.33 0.35 -30.32
N SER A 11 -10.42 -0.67 -29.47
CA SER A 11 -11.61 -0.91 -28.63
C SER A 11 -11.59 -0.18 -27.30
N GLY A 12 -10.43 0.31 -26.85
CA GLY A 12 -10.25 0.92 -25.53
C GLY A 12 -10.35 -0.12 -24.41
N ILE A 13 -9.84 -1.33 -24.61
CA ILE A 13 -9.95 -2.42 -23.64
C ILE A 13 -8.59 -2.72 -23.01
N LEU A 14 -8.54 -2.56 -21.70
CA LEU A 14 -7.39 -2.81 -20.84
C LEU A 14 -7.56 -4.16 -20.14
N VAL A 15 -6.54 -5.02 -20.18
CA VAL A 15 -6.46 -6.26 -19.41
C VAL A 15 -5.24 -6.20 -18.51
N THR A 16 -5.42 -6.42 -17.21
CA THR A 16 -4.39 -6.14 -16.20
C THR A 16 -4.52 -7.04 -14.98
N ASP A 17 -3.43 -7.22 -14.24
CA ASP A 17 -3.45 -7.87 -12.93
C ASP A 17 -4.21 -7.02 -11.90
N ALA A 18 -4.91 -7.71 -10.98
CA ALA A 18 -5.69 -7.10 -9.91
C ALA A 18 -4.91 -6.11 -9.00
N GLY A 19 -3.60 -6.28 -8.84
CA GLY A 19 -2.77 -5.44 -7.97
C GLY A 19 -2.20 -4.17 -8.63
N CYS A 20 -2.52 -3.87 -9.90
CA CYS A 20 -2.12 -2.61 -10.53
C CYS A 20 -2.79 -1.40 -9.85
N ILE A 21 -1.98 -0.37 -9.53
CA ILE A 21 -2.44 0.88 -8.89
C ILE A 21 -3.22 1.71 -9.92
N LEU A 22 -4.34 2.31 -9.50
CA LEU A 22 -5.24 3.06 -10.39
C LEU A 22 -4.51 4.21 -11.11
N GLN A 23 -3.69 4.99 -10.41
CA GLN A 23 -2.86 6.04 -11.01
C GLN A 23 -1.96 5.48 -12.13
N THR A 24 -1.23 4.39 -11.86
CA THR A 24 -0.35 3.75 -12.85
C THR A 24 -1.11 3.24 -14.07
N LEU A 25 -2.37 2.81 -13.92
CA LEU A 25 -3.22 2.45 -15.06
C LEU A 25 -3.68 3.69 -15.85
N THR A 26 -4.06 4.78 -15.17
CA THR A 26 -4.38 6.06 -15.79
C THR A 26 -3.19 6.61 -16.60
N ASP A 27 -1.99 6.60 -16.01
CA ASP A 27 -0.75 7.04 -16.65
C ASP A 27 -0.39 6.15 -17.86
N TYR A 28 -0.72 4.85 -17.80
CA TYR A 28 -0.47 3.90 -18.89
C TYR A 28 -1.41 4.10 -20.09
N VAL A 29 -2.70 4.44 -19.87
CA VAL A 29 -3.66 4.61 -20.97
C VAL A 29 -3.70 6.02 -21.56
N ALA A 30 -3.24 7.03 -20.82
CA ALA A 30 -3.21 8.43 -21.28
C ALA A 30 -2.43 8.66 -22.60
N PRO A 31 -1.24 8.07 -22.84
CA PRO A 31 -0.51 8.17 -24.11
C PRO A 31 -1.27 7.61 -25.33
N HIS A 32 -2.28 6.77 -25.10
CA HIS A 32 -3.15 6.22 -26.13
C HIS A 32 -4.42 7.04 -26.38
N ASN A 33 -4.59 8.18 -25.71
CA ASN A 33 -5.81 8.99 -25.68
C ASN A 33 -7.02 8.24 -25.07
N HIS A 34 -6.77 7.46 -24.01
CA HIS A 34 -7.81 6.84 -23.18
C HIS A 34 -7.66 7.27 -21.72
N ILE A 35 -8.71 7.08 -20.93
CA ILE A 35 -8.73 7.31 -19.48
C ILE A 35 -9.36 6.12 -18.75
N MET A 36 -9.06 5.95 -17.47
CA MET A 36 -9.78 5.00 -16.62
C MET A 36 -11.25 5.46 -16.44
N PRO A 37 -12.24 4.54 -16.40
CA PRO A 37 -13.66 4.89 -16.24
C PRO A 37 -14.03 5.36 -14.82
N LEU A 38 -13.09 5.31 -13.88
CA LEU A 38 -13.26 5.78 -12.50
C LEU A 38 -12.06 6.64 -12.11
N ASP A 39 -12.29 7.63 -11.24
CA ASP A 39 -11.23 8.37 -10.55
C ASP A 39 -11.69 8.74 -9.13
N LEU A 40 -10.77 8.70 -8.17
CA LEU A 40 -11.04 8.84 -6.74
C LEU A 40 -9.77 9.25 -5.98
N GLY A 41 -9.90 10.00 -4.88
CA GLY A 41 -8.74 10.63 -4.20
C GLY A 41 -7.62 9.67 -3.73
N ALA A 42 -7.91 8.38 -3.55
CA ALA A 42 -6.91 7.33 -3.27
C ALA A 42 -6.23 6.73 -4.51
N LYS A 43 -6.37 7.32 -5.71
CA LYS A 43 -5.85 6.83 -7.00
C LYS A 43 -4.37 6.40 -6.97
N GLY A 44 -3.53 7.12 -6.21
CA GLY A 44 -2.11 6.83 -6.04
C GLY A 44 -1.76 5.59 -5.19
N SER A 45 -2.74 4.91 -4.59
CA SER A 45 -2.51 3.72 -3.75
C SER A 45 -3.56 2.60 -3.91
N CYS A 46 -4.78 2.91 -4.35
CA CYS A 46 -5.81 1.89 -4.57
C CYS A 46 -5.47 1.00 -5.77
N GLN A 47 -5.73 -0.30 -5.64
CA GLN A 47 -5.47 -1.30 -6.68
C GLN A 47 -6.76 -1.63 -7.45
N ILE A 48 -6.66 -1.89 -8.75
CA ILE A 48 -7.83 -2.09 -9.63
C ILE A 48 -8.73 -3.25 -9.18
N GLY A 49 -8.16 -4.36 -8.73
CA GLY A 49 -8.91 -5.48 -8.16
C GLY A 49 -9.56 -5.16 -6.82
N GLY A 50 -8.96 -4.24 -6.04
CA GLY A 50 -9.58 -3.68 -4.84
C GLY A 50 -10.80 -2.81 -5.20
N ASN A 51 -10.63 -1.88 -6.14
CA ASN A 51 -11.71 -1.02 -6.63
C ASN A 51 -12.89 -1.85 -7.18
N VAL A 52 -12.61 -2.92 -7.93
CA VAL A 52 -13.64 -3.87 -8.40
C VAL A 52 -14.26 -4.63 -7.23
N SER A 53 -13.47 -5.14 -6.30
CA SER A 53 -13.97 -5.88 -5.13
C SER A 53 -14.90 -5.03 -4.25
N THR A 54 -14.70 -3.72 -4.16
CA THR A 54 -15.61 -2.81 -3.41
C THR A 54 -16.68 -2.15 -4.27
N ASN A 55 -16.70 -2.37 -5.60
CA ASN A 55 -17.50 -1.61 -6.57
C ASN A 55 -17.34 -0.08 -6.38
N ALA A 56 -16.09 0.39 -6.29
CA ALA A 56 -15.78 1.81 -6.08
C ALA A 56 -16.39 2.71 -7.18
N GLY A 57 -16.99 3.83 -6.76
CA GLY A 57 -17.57 4.83 -7.66
C GLY A 57 -16.59 5.95 -8.01
N GLY A 58 -16.53 6.97 -7.16
CA GLY A 58 -15.67 8.13 -7.31
C GLY A 58 -16.24 9.23 -8.21
N LEU A 59 -15.39 10.23 -8.47
CA LEU A 59 -15.72 11.59 -8.95
C LEU A 59 -16.43 11.65 -10.32
N ARG A 60 -16.48 10.54 -11.07
CA ARG A 60 -16.91 10.46 -12.47
C ARG A 60 -17.95 9.36 -12.74
N LEU A 61 -18.52 8.75 -11.70
CA LEU A 61 -19.55 7.70 -11.84
C LEU A 61 -20.78 8.21 -12.61
N LEU A 62 -21.19 9.47 -12.38
CA LEU A 62 -22.22 10.19 -13.16
C LEU A 62 -22.08 10.07 -14.68
N ARG A 63 -20.86 9.93 -15.21
CA ARG A 63 -20.58 9.91 -16.66
C ARG A 63 -20.23 8.52 -17.21
N TYR A 64 -19.48 7.72 -16.46
CA TYR A 64 -18.97 6.43 -16.92
C TYR A 64 -19.61 5.21 -16.24
N GLY A 65 -20.46 5.44 -15.23
CA GLY A 65 -21.22 4.43 -14.51
C GLY A 65 -20.41 3.60 -13.53
N SER A 66 -21.10 2.71 -12.81
CA SER A 66 -20.48 1.73 -11.90
C SER A 66 -19.64 0.72 -12.68
N LEU A 67 -18.63 0.17 -11.99
CA LEU A 67 -17.78 -0.92 -12.48
C LEU A 67 -18.56 -2.13 -12.99
N HIS A 68 -19.79 -2.38 -12.51
CA HIS A 68 -20.70 -3.41 -13.07
C HIS A 68 -20.95 -3.27 -14.59
N GLY A 69 -20.87 -2.05 -15.15
CA GLY A 69 -21.05 -1.77 -16.58
C GLY A 69 -19.75 -1.54 -17.37
N SER A 70 -18.63 -1.30 -16.68
CA SER A 70 -17.35 -0.92 -17.28
C SER A 70 -16.30 -2.05 -17.22
N VAL A 71 -16.37 -2.93 -16.21
CA VAL A 71 -15.65 -4.21 -16.21
C VAL A 71 -16.29 -5.12 -17.27
N LEU A 72 -15.48 -5.71 -18.13
CA LEU A 72 -15.91 -6.64 -19.18
C LEU A 72 -15.78 -8.10 -18.74
N GLY A 73 -14.68 -8.41 -18.05
CA GLY A 73 -14.34 -9.76 -17.60
C GLY A 73 -13.43 -9.77 -16.37
N LEU A 74 -13.43 -10.89 -15.63
CA LEU A 74 -12.61 -11.11 -14.44
C LEU A 74 -11.99 -12.50 -14.44
N GLU A 75 -10.77 -12.60 -13.93
CA GLU A 75 -10.10 -13.84 -13.54
C GLU A 75 -10.13 -13.89 -12.01
N VAL A 76 -10.68 -14.96 -11.42
CA VAL A 76 -10.90 -15.08 -9.97
C VAL A 76 -10.46 -16.46 -9.46
N VAL A 77 -9.74 -16.48 -8.34
CA VAL A 77 -9.40 -17.72 -7.61
C VAL A 77 -10.40 -17.93 -6.48
N LEU A 78 -11.12 -19.05 -6.52
CA LEU A 78 -12.09 -19.45 -5.51
C LEU A 78 -11.41 -20.07 -4.26
N PRO A 79 -12.10 -20.20 -3.11
CA PRO A 79 -11.49 -20.69 -1.86
C PRO A 79 -10.94 -22.12 -1.90
N ASP A 80 -11.37 -22.96 -2.86
CA ASP A 80 -10.86 -24.30 -3.12
C ASP A 80 -9.62 -24.34 -4.05
N GLY A 81 -9.21 -23.17 -4.57
CA GLY A 81 -8.13 -23.01 -5.55
C GLY A 81 -8.58 -23.12 -7.00
N THR A 82 -9.87 -23.30 -7.29
CA THR A 82 -10.40 -23.30 -8.66
C THR A 82 -10.31 -21.90 -9.27
N ILE A 83 -9.76 -21.81 -10.48
CA ILE A 83 -9.67 -20.56 -11.25
C ILE A 83 -10.93 -20.44 -12.11
N LEU A 84 -11.77 -19.46 -11.77
CA LEU A 84 -12.85 -18.99 -12.65
C LEU A 84 -12.25 -17.96 -13.62
N ASP A 85 -11.90 -18.43 -14.82
CA ASP A 85 -11.54 -17.55 -15.93
C ASP A 85 -12.81 -17.10 -16.67
N GLN A 86 -13.18 -15.84 -16.47
CA GLN A 86 -14.08 -15.08 -17.33
C GLN A 86 -13.41 -13.77 -17.77
N LEU A 87 -12.12 -13.78 -18.10
CA LEU A 87 -11.33 -12.60 -18.49
C LEU A 87 -11.63 -12.16 -19.94
N THR A 88 -12.91 -12.12 -20.31
CA THR A 88 -13.41 -11.76 -21.64
C THR A 88 -13.17 -10.28 -21.96
N THR A 89 -12.76 -10.03 -23.21
CA THR A 89 -12.59 -8.69 -23.81
C THR A 89 -13.77 -8.32 -24.72
N LEU A 90 -14.90 -9.02 -24.64
CA LEU A 90 -16.07 -8.73 -25.46
C LEU A 90 -16.93 -7.64 -24.81
N ARG A 91 -17.23 -6.56 -25.56
CA ARG A 91 -18.14 -5.50 -25.08
C ARG A 91 -19.60 -5.97 -24.90
N LYS A 92 -19.96 -7.10 -25.52
CA LYS A 92 -21.25 -7.78 -25.35
C LYS A 92 -21.03 -9.28 -25.40
N ASP A 93 -21.39 -9.97 -24.33
CA ASP A 93 -21.46 -11.43 -24.26
C ASP A 93 -22.71 -11.81 -23.45
N ASN A 94 -23.51 -12.72 -24.00
CA ASN A 94 -24.78 -13.16 -23.43
C ASN A 94 -24.83 -14.71 -23.34
N THR A 95 -23.67 -15.39 -23.32
CA THR A 95 -23.56 -16.86 -23.39
C THR A 95 -23.86 -17.60 -22.07
N GLY A 96 -24.55 -16.97 -21.12
CA GLY A 96 -24.97 -17.57 -19.86
C GLY A 96 -25.33 -16.53 -18.80
N TYR A 97 -25.05 -16.85 -17.54
CA TYR A 97 -25.09 -15.87 -16.45
C TYR A 97 -23.80 -15.03 -16.45
N ASP A 98 -23.93 -13.74 -16.16
CA ASP A 98 -22.80 -12.82 -16.08
C ASP A 98 -22.08 -12.96 -14.71
N LEU A 99 -21.40 -14.09 -14.49
CA LEU A 99 -20.89 -14.50 -13.17
C LEU A 99 -19.89 -13.49 -12.58
N LYS A 100 -19.16 -12.73 -13.39
CA LYS A 100 -18.27 -11.65 -12.92
C LYS A 100 -19.00 -10.67 -11.99
N GLN A 101 -20.29 -10.41 -12.24
CA GLN A 101 -21.11 -9.48 -11.46
C GLN A 101 -21.28 -9.90 -9.99
N LEU A 102 -21.07 -11.17 -9.68
CA LEU A 102 -21.10 -11.68 -8.30
C LEU A 102 -19.85 -11.25 -7.50
N PHE A 103 -18.73 -10.97 -8.16
CA PHE A 103 -17.45 -10.61 -7.53
C PHE A 103 -17.22 -9.09 -7.46
N ILE A 104 -17.88 -8.33 -8.33
CA ILE A 104 -17.89 -6.86 -8.27
C ILE A 104 -18.71 -6.45 -7.04
N GLY A 105 -18.07 -5.80 -6.06
CA GLY A 105 -18.70 -5.51 -4.77
C GLY A 105 -18.75 -6.67 -3.77
N ALA A 106 -18.02 -7.77 -4.00
CA ALA A 106 -17.98 -8.92 -3.08
C ALA A 106 -16.94 -8.80 -1.95
N GLU A 107 -16.11 -7.77 -1.95
CA GLU A 107 -15.12 -7.46 -0.91
C GLU A 107 -14.15 -8.63 -0.60
N GLY A 108 -13.88 -9.46 -1.60
CA GLY A 108 -13.03 -10.66 -1.49
C GLY A 108 -13.69 -11.88 -0.83
N THR A 109 -14.94 -11.77 -0.37
CA THR A 109 -15.63 -12.84 0.41
C THR A 109 -15.96 -14.09 -0.41
N LEU A 110 -16.11 -13.97 -1.74
CA LEU A 110 -16.44 -15.08 -2.65
C LEU A 110 -15.23 -15.64 -3.41
N GLY A 111 -14.07 -14.98 -3.35
CA GLY A 111 -12.88 -15.32 -4.12
C GLY A 111 -11.95 -14.12 -4.31
N ILE A 112 -10.70 -14.40 -4.69
CA ILE A 112 -9.66 -13.40 -4.91
C ILE A 112 -9.61 -13.06 -6.40
N ILE A 113 -9.95 -11.82 -6.76
CA ILE A 113 -9.77 -11.31 -8.12
C ILE A 113 -8.27 -11.23 -8.42
N THR A 114 -7.82 -11.85 -9.52
CA THR A 114 -6.41 -11.90 -9.93
C THR A 114 -6.13 -11.17 -11.23
N GLY A 115 -7.12 -11.06 -12.12
CA GLY A 115 -7.06 -10.32 -13.37
C GLY A 115 -8.37 -9.59 -13.67
N VAL A 116 -8.26 -8.42 -14.31
CA VAL A 116 -9.38 -7.55 -14.67
C VAL A 116 -9.30 -7.18 -16.14
N SER A 117 -10.40 -7.35 -16.88
CA SER A 117 -10.61 -6.71 -18.19
C SER A 117 -11.62 -5.58 -18.02
N ILE A 118 -11.26 -4.36 -18.42
CA ILE A 118 -12.04 -3.14 -18.21
C ILE A 118 -12.03 -2.25 -19.47
N LEU A 119 -13.17 -1.64 -19.75
CA LEU A 119 -13.32 -0.65 -20.81
C LEU A 119 -12.84 0.72 -20.32
N THR A 120 -11.83 1.28 -20.97
CA THR A 120 -11.33 2.64 -20.76
C THR A 120 -11.98 3.58 -21.77
N PRO A 121 -12.78 4.58 -21.34
CA PRO A 121 -13.31 5.61 -22.24
C PRO A 121 -12.19 6.33 -23.03
N PRO A 122 -12.46 6.81 -24.24
CA PRO A 122 -11.58 7.78 -24.90
C PRO A 122 -11.39 9.02 -24.03
N ALA A 123 -10.19 9.57 -24.03
CA ALA A 123 -9.89 10.82 -23.33
C ALA A 123 -10.68 11.99 -23.95
N PRO A 124 -11.26 12.89 -23.14
CA PRO A 124 -11.94 14.07 -23.65
C PRO A 124 -10.94 15.03 -24.31
N GLN A 125 -11.35 15.69 -25.39
CA GLN A 125 -10.52 16.69 -26.09
C GLN A 125 -10.57 18.06 -25.40
N ALA A 126 -11.63 18.31 -24.62
CA ALA A 126 -11.71 19.44 -23.70
C ALA A 126 -12.31 18.99 -22.37
N SER A 127 -11.80 19.52 -21.27
CA SER A 127 -12.44 19.44 -19.97
C SER A 127 -12.33 20.79 -19.27
N ASN A 128 -13.43 21.22 -18.66
CA ASN A 128 -13.56 22.49 -17.97
C ASN A 128 -14.20 22.24 -16.61
N ASN A 129 -13.91 23.06 -15.60
CA ASN A 129 -14.65 23.02 -14.35
C ASN A 129 -14.92 24.42 -13.80
N VAL A 130 -16.03 24.53 -13.08
CA VAL A 130 -16.51 25.77 -12.46
C VAL A 130 -16.96 25.44 -11.03
N ILE A 131 -16.61 26.31 -10.09
CA ILE A 131 -17.22 26.30 -8.76
C ILE A 131 -18.25 27.42 -8.68
N LEU A 132 -19.44 27.10 -8.16
CA LEU A 132 -20.59 27.97 -8.05
C LEU A 132 -20.89 28.17 -6.56
N ALA A 133 -21.05 29.42 -6.14
CA ALA A 133 -21.49 29.78 -4.79
C ALA A 133 -23.02 29.90 -4.77
N LEU A 134 -23.71 29.21 -3.86
CA LEU A 134 -25.17 29.17 -3.79
C LEU A 134 -25.67 29.87 -2.52
N PRO A 135 -26.75 30.66 -2.58
CA PRO A 135 -27.30 31.34 -1.41
C PRO A 135 -27.90 30.37 -0.40
N ARG A 136 -28.40 29.20 -0.85
CA ARG A 136 -29.06 28.18 -0.02
C ARG A 136 -28.88 26.78 -0.59
N PHE A 137 -29.03 25.76 0.26
CA PHE A 137 -29.06 24.36 -0.19
C PHE A 137 -30.21 24.08 -1.17
N GLU A 138 -31.39 24.69 -0.95
CA GLU A 138 -32.58 24.45 -1.76
C GLU A 138 -32.38 24.77 -3.26
N ASN A 139 -31.37 25.59 -3.58
CA ASN A 139 -30.96 25.92 -4.94
C ASN A 139 -30.20 24.79 -5.66
N VAL A 140 -29.61 23.82 -4.94
CA VAL A 140 -28.76 22.75 -5.50
C VAL A 140 -29.51 21.89 -6.52
N LEU A 141 -30.77 21.54 -6.25
CA LEU A 141 -31.56 20.66 -7.13
C LEU A 141 -32.16 21.38 -8.36
N PRO A 142 -32.70 22.62 -8.24
CA PRO A 142 -32.97 23.48 -9.39
C PRO A 142 -31.74 23.70 -10.28
N LEU A 143 -30.57 23.95 -9.68
CA LEU A 143 -29.31 24.10 -10.39
C LEU A 143 -28.93 22.80 -11.13
N TYR A 144 -28.89 21.65 -10.45
CA TYR A 144 -28.63 20.33 -11.05
C TYR A 144 -29.57 20.02 -12.22
N LYS A 145 -30.86 20.37 -12.11
CA LYS A 145 -31.86 20.24 -13.19
C LYS A 145 -31.58 21.15 -14.39
N THR A 146 -31.00 22.33 -14.18
CA THR A 146 -30.61 23.25 -15.27
C THR A 146 -29.28 22.86 -15.90
N VAL A 147 -28.25 22.56 -15.10
CA VAL A 147 -26.95 22.07 -15.56
C VAL A 147 -27.11 20.80 -16.41
N LYS A 148 -27.87 19.81 -15.95
CA LYS A 148 -28.16 18.58 -16.74
C LYS A 148 -28.94 18.82 -18.02
N ARG A 149 -29.73 19.90 -18.11
CA ARG A 149 -30.51 20.23 -19.31
C ARG A 149 -29.65 20.91 -20.37
N GLN A 150 -28.78 21.83 -19.97
CA GLN A 150 -27.97 22.62 -20.90
C GLN A 150 -26.66 21.92 -21.27
N LEU A 151 -25.89 21.43 -20.30
CA LEU A 151 -24.65 20.72 -20.59
C LEU A 151 -24.91 19.31 -21.16
N SER A 152 -26.00 18.67 -20.75
CA SER A 152 -26.45 17.37 -21.27
C SER A 152 -25.34 16.30 -21.27
N GLU A 153 -24.84 15.91 -22.45
CA GLU A 153 -23.91 14.79 -22.64
C GLU A 153 -22.45 15.10 -22.29
N ILE A 154 -22.08 16.37 -22.10
CA ILE A 154 -20.70 16.76 -21.77
C ILE A 154 -20.45 16.88 -20.26
N LEU A 155 -21.49 16.87 -19.43
CA LEU A 155 -21.36 16.85 -17.97
C LEU A 155 -20.56 15.62 -17.52
N SER A 156 -19.57 15.80 -16.63
CA SER A 156 -18.76 14.70 -16.09
C SER A 156 -18.78 14.59 -14.56
N ALA A 157 -18.95 15.69 -13.84
CA ALA A 157 -19.15 15.68 -12.39
C ALA A 157 -20.13 16.78 -11.93
N PHE A 158 -20.82 16.53 -10.81
CA PHE A 158 -21.60 17.54 -10.08
C PHE A 158 -21.54 17.24 -8.59
N GLU A 159 -20.72 18.03 -7.89
CA GLU A 159 -20.31 17.80 -6.51
C GLU A 159 -20.85 18.89 -5.58
N PHE A 160 -21.53 18.51 -4.51
CA PHE A 160 -22.03 19.42 -3.48
C PHE A 160 -21.04 19.53 -2.30
N ILE A 161 -20.91 20.74 -1.75
CA ILE A 161 -20.05 21.07 -0.61
C ILE A 161 -20.81 22.01 0.35
N ASP A 162 -21.10 21.57 1.58
CA ASP A 162 -21.60 22.43 2.67
C ASP A 162 -20.61 23.57 2.96
N ARG A 163 -21.09 24.77 3.31
CA ARG A 163 -20.24 25.93 3.64
C ARG A 163 -19.11 25.59 4.62
N THR A 164 -19.41 24.83 5.68
CA THR A 164 -18.44 24.38 6.68
C THR A 164 -17.37 23.49 6.07
N ALA A 165 -17.71 22.66 5.08
CA ALA A 165 -16.78 21.76 4.40
C ALA A 165 -15.80 22.55 3.52
N TYR A 166 -16.29 23.58 2.82
CA TYR A 166 -15.45 24.52 2.05
C TYR A 166 -14.53 25.33 2.97
N ASP A 167 -15.08 25.95 4.03
CA ASP A 167 -14.30 26.75 4.98
C ASP A 167 -13.19 25.92 5.66
N LEU A 168 -13.45 24.64 5.95
CA LEU A 168 -12.42 23.70 6.43
C LEU A 168 -11.38 23.36 5.36
N ALA A 169 -11.76 23.13 4.10
CA ALA A 169 -10.81 22.88 3.02
C ALA A 169 -9.86 24.09 2.83
N VAL A 170 -10.40 25.31 2.83
CA VAL A 170 -9.63 26.56 2.79
C VAL A 170 -8.69 26.65 4.00
N LYS A 171 -9.22 26.50 5.22
CA LYS A 171 -8.46 26.56 6.49
C LYS A 171 -7.29 25.59 6.55
N HIS A 172 -7.46 24.39 5.97
CA HIS A 172 -6.46 23.30 6.03
C HIS A 172 -5.57 23.19 4.79
N GLY A 173 -5.57 24.21 3.93
CA GLY A 173 -4.52 24.45 2.93
C GLY A 173 -4.88 24.17 1.47
N GLN A 174 -6.13 23.86 1.12
CA GLN A 174 -6.53 23.51 -0.26
C GLN A 174 -6.66 24.72 -1.21
N GLY A 175 -6.13 25.88 -0.82
CA GLY A 175 -6.26 27.15 -1.55
C GLY A 175 -7.61 27.83 -1.34
N ARG A 176 -7.93 28.80 -2.22
CA ARG A 176 -9.23 29.49 -2.31
C ARG A 176 -9.59 29.66 -3.77
N ALA A 177 -10.83 29.36 -4.13
CA ALA A 177 -11.38 29.70 -5.45
C ALA A 177 -12.07 31.07 -5.48
N LEU A 178 -12.68 31.45 -4.34
CA LEU A 178 -13.50 32.65 -4.18
C LEU A 178 -12.92 33.54 -3.07
N SER A 179 -13.08 34.85 -3.22
CA SER A 179 -12.75 35.88 -2.22
C SER A 179 -13.63 35.78 -0.96
N GLU A 180 -13.43 36.64 0.04
CA GLU A 180 -14.34 36.70 1.20
C GLU A 180 -15.71 37.26 0.82
N GLU A 181 -15.74 38.31 0.00
CA GLU A 181 -16.96 39.01 -0.42
C GLU A 181 -17.89 38.10 -1.24
N GLU A 182 -17.31 37.27 -2.11
CA GLU A 182 -18.03 36.25 -2.90
C GLU A 182 -18.55 35.07 -2.06
N VAL A 183 -17.94 34.83 -0.89
CA VAL A 183 -18.26 33.73 0.02
C VAL A 183 -19.22 34.15 1.13
N GLU A 184 -19.27 35.44 1.50
CA GLU A 184 -20.05 35.95 2.65
C GLU A 184 -21.50 35.45 2.63
N GLY A 185 -22.20 35.63 1.50
CA GLY A 185 -23.60 35.22 1.32
C GLY A 185 -23.85 33.76 0.91
N ALA A 186 -22.85 32.88 0.93
CA ALA A 186 -22.96 31.50 0.43
C ALA A 186 -23.18 30.46 1.56
N GLU A 187 -24.32 29.75 1.52
CA GLU A 187 -24.62 28.62 2.43
C GLU A 187 -24.02 27.29 1.92
N CYS A 188 -23.72 27.17 0.62
CA CYS A 188 -23.05 26.00 0.06
C CYS A 188 -22.41 26.30 -1.31
N PHE A 189 -21.66 25.33 -1.81
CA PHE A 189 -20.99 25.39 -3.11
C PHE A 189 -21.29 24.15 -3.95
N VAL A 190 -21.22 24.32 -5.26
CA VAL A 190 -21.29 23.23 -6.25
C VAL A 190 -20.08 23.31 -7.17
N LEU A 191 -19.34 22.22 -7.33
CA LEU A 191 -18.36 22.05 -8.41
C LEU A 191 -19.01 21.28 -9.56
N VAL A 192 -18.92 21.83 -10.77
CA VAL A 192 -19.35 21.18 -12.02
C VAL A 192 -18.12 20.93 -12.89
N GLU A 193 -17.95 19.70 -13.38
CA GLU A 193 -16.96 19.37 -14.41
C GLU A 193 -17.68 19.04 -15.73
N THR A 194 -17.14 19.52 -16.86
CA THR A 194 -17.45 18.97 -18.19
C THR A 194 -16.24 18.28 -18.78
N SER A 195 -16.51 17.27 -19.59
CA SER A 195 -15.56 16.54 -20.42
C SER A 195 -16.22 16.20 -21.74
N GLY A 196 -15.73 16.77 -22.84
CA GLY A 196 -16.36 16.70 -24.15
C GLY A 196 -15.39 16.45 -25.30
N GLY A 197 -15.96 16.37 -26.50
CA GLY A 197 -15.24 16.00 -27.72
C GLY A 197 -14.85 17.19 -28.59
N ARG A 198 -15.22 18.42 -28.24
CA ARG A 198 -14.91 19.63 -29.03
C ARG A 198 -14.96 20.88 -28.17
N ARG A 199 -13.78 21.46 -27.94
CA ARG A 199 -13.57 22.63 -27.07
C ARG A 199 -14.56 23.76 -27.31
N GLU A 200 -14.72 24.20 -28.55
CA GLU A 200 -15.59 25.34 -28.88
C GLU A 200 -17.05 25.13 -28.44
N HIS A 201 -17.62 23.94 -28.67
CA HIS A 201 -18.99 23.62 -28.26
C HIS A 201 -19.11 23.44 -26.74
N ASP A 202 -18.05 22.90 -26.11
CA ASP A 202 -18.01 22.64 -24.68
C ASP A 202 -17.89 23.95 -23.86
N GLU A 203 -17.21 24.95 -24.41
CA GLU A 203 -17.11 26.32 -23.88
C GLU A 203 -18.37 27.14 -24.19
N GLU A 204 -18.96 27.04 -25.40
CA GLU A 204 -20.24 27.65 -25.76
C GLU A 204 -21.35 27.26 -24.78
N LYS A 205 -21.61 25.94 -24.61
CA LYS A 205 -22.60 25.42 -23.64
C LYS A 205 -22.36 25.88 -22.19
N LEU A 206 -21.11 26.09 -21.80
CA LEU A 206 -20.74 26.48 -20.44
C LEU A 206 -20.92 27.99 -20.22
N ASN A 207 -20.67 28.81 -21.23
CA ASN A 207 -20.96 30.23 -21.23
C ASN A 207 -22.48 30.49 -21.22
N ASP A 208 -23.25 29.83 -22.10
CA ASP A 208 -24.72 29.87 -22.11
C ASP A 208 -25.32 29.53 -20.73
N LEU A 209 -24.74 28.54 -20.04
CA LEU A 209 -25.13 28.17 -18.70
C LEU A 209 -24.84 29.28 -17.68
N LEU A 210 -23.65 29.86 -17.71
CA LEU A 210 -23.26 30.88 -16.75
C LEU A 210 -24.05 32.19 -16.97
N GLU A 211 -24.26 32.59 -18.22
CA GLU A 211 -25.13 33.72 -18.58
C GLU A 211 -26.57 33.47 -18.09
N SER A 212 -27.17 32.32 -18.42
CA SER A 212 -28.55 32.00 -17.99
C SER A 212 -28.72 31.75 -16.49
N LEU A 213 -27.64 31.56 -15.72
CA LEU A 213 -27.66 31.52 -14.26
C LEU A 213 -27.50 32.89 -13.60
N LEU A 214 -26.83 33.84 -14.27
CA LEU A 214 -26.63 35.21 -13.80
C LEU A 214 -27.77 36.16 -14.20
N GLU A 215 -28.43 35.91 -15.34
CA GLU A 215 -29.60 36.69 -15.80
C GLU A 215 -30.95 36.22 -15.20
N ALA A 216 -30.95 35.16 -14.38
CA ALA A 216 -32.18 34.59 -13.83
C ALA A 216 -32.89 35.54 -12.85
N GLU A 217 -34.19 35.82 -13.08
CA GLU A 217 -35.02 36.67 -12.21
C GLU A 217 -35.03 36.22 -10.73
N GLU A 218 -34.98 34.90 -10.51
CA GLU A 218 -34.79 34.26 -9.22
C GLU A 218 -33.40 33.59 -9.20
N PRO A 219 -32.38 34.18 -8.54
CA PRO A 219 -31.00 33.77 -8.69
C PRO A 219 -30.74 32.39 -8.06
N LEU A 220 -30.28 31.44 -8.90
CA LEU A 220 -29.89 30.11 -8.44
C LEU A 220 -28.50 30.10 -7.77
N ILE A 221 -27.64 31.05 -8.12
CA ILE A 221 -26.27 31.22 -7.62
C ILE A 221 -26.04 32.66 -7.17
N ASN A 222 -25.04 32.88 -6.32
CA ASN A 222 -24.51 34.20 -5.98
C ASN A 222 -23.47 34.67 -7.01
N THR A 223 -22.57 33.76 -7.39
CA THR A 223 -21.43 33.97 -8.30
C THR A 223 -20.82 32.61 -8.67
N GLY A 224 -19.84 32.59 -9.59
CA GLY A 224 -19.08 31.41 -9.95
C GLY A 224 -17.72 31.71 -10.57
N VAL A 225 -16.75 30.81 -10.36
CA VAL A 225 -15.38 30.92 -10.88
C VAL A 225 -15.08 29.74 -11.81
N LEU A 226 -14.96 30.03 -13.10
CA LEU A 226 -14.58 29.11 -14.17
C LEU A 226 -13.05 29.05 -14.30
N ALA A 227 -12.47 27.86 -14.25
CA ALA A 227 -11.03 27.67 -14.42
C ALA A 227 -10.57 28.05 -15.85
N GLN A 228 -9.60 28.97 -15.94
CA GLN A 228 -9.04 29.46 -17.20
C GLN A 228 -7.79 28.70 -17.65
N ASN A 229 -7.25 27.80 -16.81
CA ASN A 229 -6.03 27.04 -17.08
C ASN A 229 -5.95 25.77 -16.21
N PRO A 230 -5.07 24.80 -16.54
CA PRO A 230 -4.97 23.53 -15.82
C PRO A 230 -4.63 23.65 -14.33
N ALA A 231 -3.86 24.66 -13.91
CA ALA A 231 -3.53 24.85 -12.49
C ALA A 231 -4.76 25.32 -11.69
N GLN A 232 -5.57 26.23 -12.26
CA GLN A 232 -6.86 26.58 -11.70
C GLN A 232 -7.81 25.38 -11.66
N PHE A 233 -7.89 24.60 -12.74
CA PHE A 233 -8.74 23.41 -12.83
C PHE A 233 -8.45 22.42 -11.68
N SER A 234 -7.17 22.13 -11.44
CA SER A 234 -6.74 21.29 -10.31
C SER A 234 -7.03 21.92 -8.95
N SER A 235 -6.89 23.25 -8.80
CA SER A 235 -7.20 23.94 -7.53
C SER A 235 -8.69 23.92 -7.18
N LEU A 236 -9.59 23.98 -8.16
CA LEU A 236 -11.04 23.83 -7.92
C LEU A 236 -11.37 22.42 -7.43
N TRP A 237 -10.74 21.39 -8.03
CA TRP A 237 -10.88 20.00 -7.59
C TRP A 237 -10.27 19.75 -6.20
N ALA A 238 -9.12 20.37 -5.87
CA ALA A 238 -8.47 20.22 -4.56
C ALA A 238 -9.38 20.64 -3.39
N LEU A 239 -10.22 21.67 -3.55
CA LEU A 239 -11.22 22.07 -2.57
C LEU A 239 -12.26 20.97 -2.27
N ARG A 240 -12.55 20.09 -3.25
CA ARG A 240 -13.52 18.99 -3.14
C ARG A 240 -12.89 17.66 -2.74
N GLU A 241 -11.72 17.31 -3.28
CA GLU A 241 -10.99 16.09 -2.87
C GLU A 241 -10.42 16.27 -1.45
N GLY A 242 -9.90 17.45 -1.13
CA GLY A 242 -9.24 17.77 0.14
C GLY A 242 -10.14 17.89 1.36
N VAL A 243 -11.48 17.89 1.22
CA VAL A 243 -12.43 17.92 2.36
C VAL A 243 -12.16 16.76 3.32
N THR A 244 -11.94 15.55 2.80
CA THR A 244 -11.70 14.35 3.61
C THR A 244 -10.41 14.46 4.44
N GLU A 245 -9.39 15.15 3.93
CA GLU A 245 -8.15 15.46 4.64
C GLU A 245 -8.37 16.56 5.69
N ALA A 246 -9.01 17.66 5.31
CA ALA A 246 -9.31 18.80 6.19
C ALA A 246 -10.14 18.39 7.42
N VAL A 247 -11.16 17.56 7.22
CA VAL A 247 -11.96 16.92 8.28
C VAL A 247 -11.08 16.13 9.26
N SER A 248 -10.06 15.43 8.73
CA SER A 248 -9.16 14.59 9.52
C SER A 248 -8.05 15.38 10.23
N LYS A 249 -7.73 16.59 9.74
CA LYS A 249 -6.88 17.59 10.41
C LYS A 249 -7.65 18.35 11.51
N GLU A 250 -8.95 18.60 11.32
CA GLU A 250 -9.78 19.36 12.28
C GLU A 250 -10.12 18.57 13.55
N GLY A 251 -10.27 17.25 13.47
CA GLY A 251 -10.65 16.43 14.62
C GLY A 251 -10.73 14.94 14.35
N LYS A 252 -11.43 14.23 15.23
CA LYS A 252 -11.79 12.81 15.10
C LYS A 252 -13.15 12.71 14.41
N ALA A 253 -13.17 12.13 13.22
CA ALA A 253 -14.32 12.16 12.34
C ALA A 253 -15.08 10.84 12.37
N TYR A 254 -16.34 10.87 12.82
CA TYR A 254 -17.29 9.79 12.53
C TYR A 254 -17.75 9.98 11.08
N LYS A 255 -17.65 8.94 10.26
CA LYS A 255 -17.81 9.01 8.80
C LYS A 255 -18.92 8.09 8.32
N TYR A 256 -19.96 8.67 7.74
CA TYR A 256 -21.07 7.96 7.12
C TYR A 256 -21.12 8.30 5.63
N ASP A 257 -20.82 7.29 4.82
CA ASP A 257 -20.97 7.27 3.36
C ASP A 257 -22.34 6.64 3.07
N ILE A 258 -23.31 7.44 2.61
CA ILE A 258 -24.72 7.05 2.60
C ILE A 258 -25.43 7.47 1.31
N SER A 259 -26.24 6.57 0.75
CA SER A 259 -27.13 6.90 -0.39
C SER A 259 -28.51 7.29 0.13
N VAL A 260 -29.02 8.46 -0.21
CA VAL A 260 -30.38 8.92 0.14
C VAL A 260 -31.00 9.73 -1.02
N PRO A 261 -32.33 9.90 -1.10
CA PRO A 261 -32.95 10.76 -2.11
C PRO A 261 -32.38 12.18 -2.05
N LEU A 262 -32.04 12.77 -3.20
CA LEU A 262 -31.36 14.08 -3.30
C LEU A 262 -32.04 15.21 -2.52
N SER A 263 -33.36 15.18 -2.39
CA SER A 263 -34.17 16.14 -1.60
C SER A 263 -33.95 16.05 -0.09
N THR A 264 -33.39 14.95 0.40
CA THR A 264 -33.21 14.65 1.85
C THR A 264 -31.75 14.82 2.31
N PHE A 265 -30.84 15.23 1.43
CA PHE A 265 -29.42 15.47 1.77
C PHE A 265 -29.27 16.45 2.95
N LYS A 266 -29.91 17.63 2.84
CA LYS A 266 -29.91 18.66 3.89
C LYS A 266 -30.59 18.16 5.17
N GLU A 267 -31.72 17.48 5.03
CA GLU A 267 -32.47 16.89 6.13
C GLU A 267 -31.61 15.90 6.94
N CYS A 268 -30.83 15.04 6.27
CA CYS A 268 -29.91 14.12 6.93
C CYS A 268 -28.83 14.84 7.77
N VAL A 269 -28.26 15.93 7.24
CA VAL A 269 -27.26 16.74 7.95
C VAL A 269 -27.91 17.50 9.12
N ASP A 270 -29.05 18.16 8.90
CA ASP A 270 -29.70 19.02 9.91
C ASP A 270 -30.38 18.21 11.03
N LEU A 271 -30.96 17.04 10.74
CA LEU A 271 -31.45 16.13 11.78
C LEU A 271 -30.29 15.54 12.60
N THR A 272 -29.12 15.31 12.00
CA THR A 272 -27.91 14.90 12.74
C THR A 272 -27.38 16.03 13.62
N ARG A 273 -27.39 17.29 13.15
CA ARG A 273 -27.10 18.48 13.96
C ARG A 273 -28.05 18.59 15.15
N GLU A 274 -29.35 18.42 14.95
CA GLU A 274 -30.35 18.51 16.03
C GLU A 274 -30.30 17.33 17.00
N ARG A 275 -30.02 16.11 16.52
CA ARG A 275 -29.77 14.93 17.38
C ARG A 275 -28.62 15.17 18.36
N LEU A 276 -27.51 15.74 17.90
CA LEU A 276 -26.37 16.05 18.75
C LEU A 276 -26.63 17.26 19.66
N ARG A 277 -27.34 18.28 19.17
CA ARG A 277 -27.76 19.46 19.95
C ARG A 277 -28.68 19.08 21.12
N SER A 278 -29.71 18.27 20.86
CA SER A 278 -30.66 17.79 21.88
C SER A 278 -30.02 16.85 22.92
N LYS A 279 -28.87 16.24 22.58
CA LYS A 279 -28.01 15.49 23.50
C LYS A 279 -26.97 16.36 24.25
N GLY A 280 -26.87 17.65 23.92
CA GLY A 280 -25.86 18.58 24.46
C GLY A 280 -24.45 18.45 23.86
N LEU A 281 -24.25 17.55 22.88
CA LEU A 281 -22.94 17.15 22.37
C LEU A 281 -22.37 18.07 21.28
N LEU A 282 -23.23 18.86 20.62
CA LEU A 282 -22.82 19.82 19.60
C LEU A 282 -22.25 21.10 20.25
N ASN A 283 -20.97 21.07 20.58
CA ASN A 283 -20.20 22.12 21.27
C ASN A 283 -18.69 21.96 21.01
N ASP A 284 -17.90 23.03 21.17
CA ASP A 284 -16.45 23.07 20.88
C ASP A 284 -15.61 22.03 21.67
N ASP A 285 -16.10 21.57 22.82
CA ASP A 285 -15.44 20.59 23.68
C ASP A 285 -15.74 19.13 23.30
N GLN A 286 -16.79 18.86 22.51
CA GLN A 286 -17.22 17.51 22.12
C GLN A 286 -17.33 17.37 20.60
N VAL A 287 -18.44 17.80 19.99
CA VAL A 287 -18.61 17.84 18.53
C VAL A 287 -18.58 19.28 18.03
N LYS A 288 -17.51 19.64 17.32
CA LYS A 288 -17.33 20.96 16.70
C LYS A 288 -18.32 21.22 15.57
N ALA A 289 -18.54 20.22 14.70
CA ALA A 289 -19.26 20.39 13.46
C ALA A 289 -19.90 19.09 12.96
N VAL A 290 -20.97 19.25 12.17
CA VAL A 290 -21.58 18.22 11.33
C VAL A 290 -21.68 18.80 9.93
N ILE A 291 -21.16 18.08 8.93
CA ILE A 291 -21.06 18.55 7.55
C ILE A 291 -21.56 17.48 6.58
N GLY A 292 -22.00 17.90 5.40
CA GLY A 292 -22.29 17.04 4.25
C GLY A 292 -21.59 17.53 3.00
N TYR A 293 -21.11 16.60 2.17
CA TYR A 293 -20.57 16.86 0.83
C TYR A 293 -20.72 15.59 -0.02
N GLY A 294 -20.71 15.68 -1.34
CA GLY A 294 -20.75 14.47 -2.18
C GLY A 294 -21.43 14.58 -3.53
N HIS A 295 -21.75 13.40 -4.06
CA HIS A 295 -22.09 13.13 -5.45
C HIS A 295 -23.60 13.31 -5.69
N VAL A 296 -24.02 14.56 -5.96
CA VAL A 296 -25.42 14.87 -6.35
C VAL A 296 -25.79 14.21 -7.67
N GLY A 297 -24.79 13.91 -8.51
CA GLY A 297 -24.93 13.08 -9.69
C GLY A 297 -25.70 11.78 -9.42
N ASP A 298 -25.32 11.11 -8.33
CA ASP A 298 -25.51 9.67 -8.14
C ASP A 298 -26.21 9.31 -6.82
N GLY A 299 -26.48 10.30 -5.96
CA GLY A 299 -27.24 10.14 -4.72
C GLY A 299 -26.42 9.84 -3.47
N ASN A 300 -25.09 9.98 -3.51
CA ASN A 300 -24.21 9.74 -2.35
C ASN A 300 -23.92 11.04 -1.56
N LEU A 301 -24.05 10.95 -0.23
CA LEU A 301 -23.73 11.97 0.75
C LEU A 301 -22.69 11.45 1.76
N HIS A 302 -21.54 12.13 1.83
CA HIS A 302 -20.50 11.94 2.85
C HIS A 302 -20.84 12.76 4.11
N LEU A 303 -21.73 12.23 4.95
CA LEU A 303 -22.06 12.81 6.25
C LEU A 303 -20.90 12.60 7.24
N ASN A 304 -20.27 13.70 7.67
CA ASN A 304 -19.12 13.67 8.58
C ASN A 304 -19.43 14.46 9.87
N VAL A 305 -19.14 13.85 11.03
CA VAL A 305 -19.28 14.48 12.36
C VAL A 305 -17.89 14.64 12.97
N ILE A 306 -17.49 15.89 13.23
CA ILE A 306 -16.13 16.25 13.64
C ILE A 306 -16.09 16.45 15.16
N ALA A 307 -15.54 15.47 15.87
CA ALA A 307 -15.40 15.46 17.31
C ALA A 307 -13.97 15.81 17.78
N LYS A 308 -13.83 16.23 19.04
CA LYS A 308 -12.53 16.45 19.72
C LYS A 308 -11.82 15.13 20.01
N ALA A 309 -12.59 14.08 20.32
CA ALA A 309 -12.15 12.70 20.54
C ALA A 309 -13.24 11.73 20.09
N TYR A 310 -12.89 10.46 19.86
CA TYR A 310 -13.89 9.40 19.79
C TYR A 310 -14.34 9.05 21.21
N THR A 311 -15.65 9.10 21.49
CA THR A 311 -16.22 8.70 22.79
C THR A 311 -17.51 7.86 22.58
N PRO A 312 -17.87 6.98 23.54
CA PRO A 312 -19.11 6.20 23.46
C PRO A 312 -20.36 7.08 23.39
N GLU A 313 -20.40 8.20 24.14
CA GLU A 313 -21.57 9.06 24.23
C GLU A 313 -21.91 9.76 22.90
N ILE A 314 -20.89 10.02 22.06
CA ILE A 314 -21.08 10.53 20.69
C ILE A 314 -21.49 9.39 19.76
N GLN A 315 -20.94 8.18 19.94
CA GLN A 315 -21.34 7.02 19.13
C GLN A 315 -22.80 6.64 19.40
N ASP A 316 -23.22 6.47 20.66
CA ASP A 316 -24.61 6.16 21.08
C ASP A 316 -25.61 7.27 20.70
N ALA A 317 -25.13 8.48 20.39
CA ALA A 317 -25.96 9.56 19.86
C ALA A 317 -26.19 9.41 18.34
N LEU A 318 -25.23 8.85 17.60
CA LEU A 318 -25.22 8.72 16.14
C LEU A 318 -25.68 7.35 15.65
N GLU A 319 -25.38 6.28 16.38
CA GLU A 319 -25.69 4.90 16.06
C GLU A 319 -26.69 4.36 17.12
N PRO A 320 -27.83 3.78 16.73
CA PRO A 320 -28.26 3.48 15.36
C PRO A 320 -28.89 4.66 14.59
N PHE A 321 -29.06 5.84 15.19
CA PHE A 321 -29.85 6.97 14.66
C PHE A 321 -29.60 7.32 13.17
N VAL A 322 -28.36 7.41 12.72
CA VAL A 322 -28.01 7.73 11.31
C VAL A 322 -28.46 6.61 10.38
N TYR A 323 -28.37 5.34 10.81
CA TYR A 323 -28.83 4.20 10.04
C TYR A 323 -30.36 4.08 10.03
N GLU A 324 -31.03 4.40 11.14
CA GLU A 324 -32.50 4.53 11.21
C GLU A 324 -33.02 5.63 10.27
N LEU A 325 -32.32 6.77 10.23
CA LEU A 325 -32.63 7.90 9.35
C LEU A 325 -32.48 7.51 7.87
N VAL A 326 -31.36 6.89 7.50
CA VAL A 326 -31.13 6.33 6.16
C VAL A 326 -32.22 5.31 5.78
N ALA A 327 -32.56 4.40 6.70
CA ALA A 327 -33.62 3.41 6.47
C ALA A 327 -35.00 4.06 6.25
N SER A 328 -35.32 5.14 6.99
CA SER A 328 -36.58 5.88 6.84
C SER A 328 -36.76 6.47 5.44
N HIS A 329 -35.66 6.90 4.81
CA HIS A 329 -35.61 7.38 3.43
C HIS A 329 -35.41 6.25 2.39
N ARG A 330 -35.39 4.97 2.81
CA ARG A 330 -35.07 3.78 1.99
C ARG A 330 -33.69 3.85 1.32
N GLY A 331 -32.73 4.44 2.00
CA GLY A 331 -31.36 4.65 1.54
C GLY A 331 -30.42 3.47 1.77
N SER A 332 -29.14 3.70 1.48
CA SER A 332 -28.03 2.75 1.71
C SER A 332 -27.08 3.26 2.79
N VAL A 333 -26.80 2.46 3.82
CA VAL A 333 -25.81 2.78 4.87
C VAL A 333 -24.35 2.67 4.41
N SER A 334 -24.14 2.22 3.18
CA SER A 334 -22.90 2.35 2.43
C SER A 334 -23.23 2.59 0.96
N ALA A 335 -22.67 3.64 0.37
CA ALA A 335 -22.89 3.99 -1.03
C ALA A 335 -21.76 3.42 -1.90
N GLU A 336 -20.51 3.62 -1.48
CA GLU A 336 -19.31 3.30 -2.23
C GLU A 336 -18.22 2.61 -1.39
N HIS A 337 -18.23 2.80 -0.07
CA HIS A 337 -17.15 2.31 0.81
C HIS A 337 -17.25 0.82 1.20
N GLY A 338 -18.23 0.07 0.67
CA GLY A 338 -18.47 -1.33 1.04
C GLY A 338 -18.98 -1.51 2.47
N ILE A 339 -19.15 -2.76 2.90
CA ILE A 339 -19.66 -3.12 4.23
C ILE A 339 -18.49 -3.39 5.20
N GLY A 340 -17.53 -4.21 4.77
CA GLY A 340 -16.40 -4.69 5.55
C GLY A 340 -16.79 -5.31 6.89
N ALA A 341 -15.80 -5.49 7.78
CA ALA A 341 -16.09 -5.88 9.17
C ALA A 341 -16.82 -4.78 9.97
N MET A 342 -16.80 -3.53 9.49
CA MET A 342 -17.33 -2.37 10.22
C MET A 342 -18.87 -2.29 10.15
N LYS A 343 -19.44 -2.35 8.94
CA LYS A 343 -20.88 -2.08 8.72
C LYS A 343 -21.75 -3.35 8.67
N THR A 344 -21.21 -4.56 8.86
CA THR A 344 -22.00 -5.82 8.83
C THR A 344 -23.24 -5.75 9.72
N HIS A 345 -23.09 -5.22 10.94
CA HIS A 345 -24.19 -5.05 11.88
C HIS A 345 -25.31 -4.12 11.36
N ALA A 346 -24.97 -3.16 10.50
CA ALA A 346 -25.88 -2.14 9.96
C ALA A 346 -26.53 -2.53 8.61
N LEU A 347 -26.14 -3.65 8.00
CA LEU A 347 -26.61 -4.05 6.66
C LEU A 347 -28.15 -4.14 6.56
N HIS A 348 -28.81 -4.53 7.64
CA HIS A 348 -30.26 -4.70 7.74
C HIS A 348 -31.05 -3.38 7.61
N TYR A 349 -30.43 -2.22 7.84
CA TYR A 349 -31.05 -0.90 7.60
C TYR A 349 -31.21 -0.57 6.10
N SER A 350 -30.63 -1.38 5.21
CA SER A 350 -30.64 -1.13 3.76
C SER A 350 -30.90 -2.36 2.90
N LYS A 351 -31.20 -3.52 3.50
CA LYS A 351 -31.50 -4.79 2.83
C LYS A 351 -32.52 -5.57 3.67
N ASP A 352 -33.63 -5.98 3.07
CA ASP A 352 -34.68 -6.74 3.76
C ASP A 352 -34.17 -8.11 4.28
N GLU A 353 -34.77 -8.62 5.37
CA GLU A 353 -34.44 -9.92 5.99
C GLU A 353 -34.44 -11.10 5.00
N THR A 354 -35.18 -11.00 3.89
CA THR A 354 -35.19 -11.99 2.80
C THR A 354 -33.79 -12.24 2.19
N ARG A 355 -32.80 -11.38 2.42
CA ARG A 355 -31.38 -11.64 2.08
C ARG A 355 -30.52 -12.20 3.23
N LEU A 356 -30.98 -12.14 4.48
CA LEU A 356 -30.36 -12.85 5.61
C LEU A 356 -30.70 -14.35 5.62
N MET A 357 -31.67 -14.76 4.80
CA MET A 357 -31.96 -16.15 4.36
C MET A 357 -30.77 -16.84 3.64
N THR A 358 -29.56 -16.28 3.71
CA THR A 358 -28.32 -16.77 3.09
C THR A 358 -27.41 -17.50 4.07
N ILE A 359 -27.55 -17.30 5.39
CA ILE A 359 -26.65 -17.85 6.42
C ILE A 359 -26.52 -19.37 6.32
N PHE A 360 -27.60 -20.08 5.99
CA PHE A 360 -27.61 -21.52 5.75
C PHE A 360 -28.04 -21.90 4.32
N GLN A 361 -28.00 -20.98 3.34
CA GLN A 361 -28.45 -21.30 1.98
C GLN A 361 -27.60 -22.42 1.35
N GLY A 362 -28.25 -23.52 0.99
CA GLY A 362 -27.60 -24.72 0.47
C GLY A 362 -26.91 -25.58 1.53
N ILE A 363 -27.06 -25.26 2.82
CA ILE A 363 -26.54 -26.04 3.94
C ILE A 363 -27.63 -27.01 4.43
N HIS A 364 -27.24 -28.28 4.46
CA HIS A 364 -28.08 -29.38 4.92
C HIS A 364 -27.82 -29.68 6.39
N PHE A 365 -28.89 -29.97 7.14
CA PHE A 365 -28.89 -30.28 8.55
C PHE A 365 -29.63 -31.60 8.82
N TYR A 366 -29.12 -32.39 9.75
CA TYR A 366 -29.84 -33.49 10.36
C TYR A 366 -30.01 -33.26 11.86
N LEU A 367 -31.22 -33.48 12.36
CA LEU A 367 -31.53 -33.40 13.79
C LEU A 367 -31.44 -34.81 14.38
N HIS A 368 -30.52 -35.03 15.31
CA HIS A 368 -30.33 -36.33 15.94
C HIS A 368 -31.62 -36.76 16.69
N PRO A 369 -32.08 -38.03 16.58
CA PRO A 369 -33.43 -38.42 17.01
C PRO A 369 -33.76 -38.26 18.50
N GLU A 370 -32.75 -38.09 19.36
CA GLU A 370 -32.90 -37.83 20.80
C GLU A 370 -33.52 -36.46 21.13
N ILE A 371 -33.37 -35.49 20.22
CA ILE A 371 -33.75 -34.09 20.47
C ILE A 371 -35.26 -34.04 20.69
N LEU A 372 -35.70 -33.37 21.76
CA LEU A 372 -37.11 -33.24 22.09
C LEU A 372 -37.91 -32.69 20.89
N PRO A 373 -39.08 -33.26 20.53
CA PRO A 373 -39.83 -32.86 19.33
C PRO A 373 -40.16 -31.37 19.24
N GLU A 374 -40.39 -30.71 20.37
CA GLU A 374 -40.59 -29.26 20.46
C GLU A 374 -39.35 -28.50 19.99
N VAL A 375 -38.18 -28.84 20.53
CA VAL A 375 -36.88 -28.27 20.14
C VAL A 375 -36.55 -28.59 18.69
N GLN A 376 -36.86 -29.80 18.20
CA GLN A 376 -36.70 -30.11 16.77
C GLN A 376 -37.54 -29.20 15.87
N ASN A 377 -38.75 -28.84 16.29
CA ASN A 377 -39.63 -27.97 15.50
C ASN A 377 -39.14 -26.52 15.51
N THR A 378 -38.67 -26.01 16.65
CA THR A 378 -37.99 -24.70 16.73
C THR A 378 -36.74 -24.68 15.84
N LEU A 379 -35.89 -25.71 15.90
CA LEU A 379 -34.70 -25.81 15.05
C LEU A 379 -35.06 -25.88 13.56
N ARG A 380 -36.06 -26.68 13.16
CA ARG A 380 -36.55 -26.72 11.76
C ARG A 380 -37.00 -25.34 11.29
N GLN A 381 -37.75 -24.61 12.11
CA GLN A 381 -38.19 -23.26 11.78
C GLN A 381 -37.00 -22.31 11.64
N SER A 382 -36.11 -22.23 12.64
CA SER A 382 -34.96 -21.32 12.60
C SER A 382 -33.93 -21.67 11.53
N ILE A 383 -33.78 -22.94 11.14
CA ILE A 383 -32.92 -23.34 10.01
C ILE A 383 -33.55 -22.88 8.69
N ALA A 384 -34.86 -23.03 8.52
CA ALA A 384 -35.58 -22.55 7.33
C ALA A 384 -35.61 -21.02 7.23
N GLU A 385 -35.77 -20.31 8.35
CA GLU A 385 -35.62 -18.84 8.48
C GLU A 385 -34.20 -18.33 8.13
N LEU A 386 -33.22 -19.23 8.02
CA LEU A 386 -31.85 -18.92 7.63
C LEU A 386 -31.48 -19.51 6.26
N GLY A 387 -32.45 -20.11 5.54
CA GLY A 387 -32.28 -20.67 4.20
C GLY A 387 -31.76 -22.12 4.12
N GLY A 388 -31.58 -22.78 5.27
CA GLY A 388 -31.10 -24.15 5.37
C GLY A 388 -32.20 -25.20 5.18
N GLN A 389 -31.78 -26.45 4.92
CA GLN A 389 -32.67 -27.59 4.77
C GLN A 389 -32.45 -28.59 5.92
N VAL A 390 -33.53 -29.17 6.44
CA VAL A 390 -33.47 -30.25 7.44
C VAL A 390 -33.89 -31.56 6.80
N ASP A 391 -32.92 -32.46 6.63
CA ASP A 391 -33.10 -33.75 5.98
C ASP A 391 -33.67 -34.82 6.93
N GLY A 392 -34.41 -35.78 6.36
CA GLY A 392 -34.91 -36.95 7.09
C GLY A 392 -33.85 -38.01 7.37
N ASN A 393 -32.67 -37.92 6.74
CA ASN A 393 -31.51 -38.78 6.92
C ASN A 393 -30.26 -37.92 7.16
N VAL A 394 -29.17 -38.51 7.66
CA VAL A 394 -27.88 -37.80 7.77
C VAL A 394 -27.40 -37.41 6.36
N PRO A 395 -27.13 -36.13 6.05
CA PRO A 395 -26.67 -35.72 4.73
C PRO A 395 -25.24 -36.20 4.46
N ASP A 396 -24.85 -36.31 3.18
CA ASP A 396 -23.47 -36.61 2.81
C ASP A 396 -22.52 -35.42 3.04
N ARG A 397 -23.04 -34.19 2.94
CA ARG A 397 -22.34 -32.95 3.28
C ARG A 397 -23.26 -32.06 4.12
N GLY A 398 -22.82 -31.60 5.29
CA GLY A 398 -23.64 -30.75 6.16
C GLY A 398 -23.49 -31.03 7.65
N TYR A 399 -24.44 -30.50 8.42
CA TYR A 399 -24.39 -30.47 9.88
C TYR A 399 -25.26 -31.52 10.54
N VAL A 400 -24.79 -32.09 11.65
CA VAL A 400 -25.57 -32.94 12.56
C VAL A 400 -25.73 -32.20 13.89
N LEU A 401 -26.94 -31.78 14.19
CA LEU A 401 -27.30 -31.18 15.48
C LEU A 401 -27.62 -32.30 16.47
N ALA A 402 -27.01 -32.26 17.66
CA ALA A 402 -27.20 -33.25 18.72
C ALA A 402 -27.14 -32.63 20.14
N ASP A 403 -27.72 -33.29 21.14
CA ASP A 403 -27.63 -32.85 22.53
C ASP A 403 -26.32 -33.34 23.16
N LEU A 404 -25.38 -32.43 23.39
CA LEU A 404 -24.07 -32.74 23.97
C LEU A 404 -24.09 -33.21 25.41
N HIS A 405 -25.20 -33.05 26.13
CA HIS A 405 -25.31 -33.52 27.52
C HIS A 405 -25.65 -35.03 27.61
N ASN A 406 -26.06 -35.66 26.50
CA ASN A 406 -26.28 -37.11 26.44
C ASN A 406 -24.98 -37.88 26.07
N PRO A 407 -24.54 -38.88 26.87
CA PRO A 407 -23.39 -39.72 26.53
C PRO A 407 -23.52 -40.54 25.22
N GLU A 408 -24.72 -40.74 24.67
CA GLU A 408 -24.88 -41.49 23.42
C GLU A 408 -24.54 -40.65 22.17
N SER A 409 -24.97 -39.39 22.12
CA SER A 409 -24.59 -38.41 21.09
C SER A 409 -23.14 -37.93 21.22
N GLN A 410 -22.56 -37.93 22.42
CA GLN A 410 -21.10 -37.77 22.59
C GLN A 410 -20.29 -38.88 21.87
N ARG A 411 -20.86 -40.08 21.68
CA ARG A 411 -20.25 -41.12 20.82
C ARG A 411 -20.47 -40.81 19.34
N ALA A 412 -21.63 -40.27 18.96
CA ALA A 412 -21.90 -39.87 17.58
C ALA A 412 -20.86 -38.85 17.07
N PHE A 413 -20.44 -37.89 17.91
CA PHE A 413 -19.32 -36.96 17.64
C PHE A 413 -18.00 -37.62 17.20
N GLN A 414 -17.75 -38.89 17.57
CA GLN A 414 -16.52 -39.62 17.24
C GLN A 414 -16.67 -40.54 16.01
N LEU A 415 -17.89 -40.71 15.50
CA LEU A 415 -18.23 -41.70 14.46
C LEU A 415 -18.37 -41.11 13.05
N PHE A 416 -18.53 -39.80 12.91
CA PHE A 416 -18.63 -39.15 11.60
C PHE A 416 -17.25 -38.80 11.02
N SER A 417 -17.14 -38.92 9.70
CA SER A 417 -15.96 -38.62 8.88
C SER A 417 -16.05 -37.22 8.26
N ALA A 418 -15.00 -36.83 7.52
CA ALA A 418 -14.96 -35.63 6.70
C ALA A 418 -16.27 -35.29 5.96
N GLU A 419 -16.48 -33.98 5.79
CA GLU A 419 -17.64 -33.32 5.16
C GLU A 419 -18.97 -33.40 5.95
N ARG A 420 -19.02 -34.13 7.07
CA ARG A 420 -20.11 -34.11 8.04
C ARG A 420 -19.66 -33.50 9.36
N TRP A 421 -20.31 -32.42 9.81
CA TRP A 421 -19.89 -31.66 10.98
C TRP A 421 -20.92 -31.77 12.12
N VAL A 422 -20.54 -32.35 13.24
CA VAL A 422 -21.42 -32.45 14.42
C VAL A 422 -21.30 -31.19 15.27
N VAL A 423 -22.43 -30.61 15.68
CA VAL A 423 -22.52 -29.31 16.36
C VAL A 423 -23.59 -29.31 17.46
N PRO A 424 -23.45 -28.49 18.51
CA PRO A 424 -24.47 -28.34 19.56
C PRO A 424 -25.78 -27.76 19.03
N LEU A 425 -26.89 -28.03 19.72
CA LEU A 425 -28.20 -27.45 19.40
C LEU A 425 -28.19 -25.92 19.31
N THR A 426 -27.38 -25.27 20.14
CA THR A 426 -27.19 -23.81 20.16
C THR A 426 -26.40 -23.26 18.96
N PHE A 427 -25.84 -24.09 18.07
CA PHE A 427 -25.12 -23.63 16.87
C PHE A 427 -25.98 -22.77 15.94
N VAL A 428 -27.28 -23.10 15.80
CA VAL A 428 -28.24 -22.33 14.99
C VAL A 428 -28.43 -20.93 15.58
N GLU A 429 -28.56 -20.83 16.90
CA GLU A 429 -28.66 -19.57 17.61
C GLU A 429 -27.35 -18.78 17.54
N ALA A 430 -26.19 -19.44 17.73
CA ALA A 430 -24.88 -18.82 17.63
C ALA A 430 -24.61 -18.22 16.24
N CYS A 431 -24.98 -18.90 15.15
CA CYS A 431 -24.91 -18.34 13.79
C CYS A 431 -25.87 -17.15 13.60
N LYS A 432 -27.08 -17.23 14.16
CA LYS A 432 -28.07 -16.13 14.13
C LYS A 432 -27.57 -14.90 14.90
N THR A 433 -26.95 -15.09 16.06
CA THR A 433 -26.33 -14.02 16.88
C THR A 433 -25.07 -13.45 16.24
N ALA A 434 -24.27 -14.27 15.54
CA ALA A 434 -23.11 -13.81 14.79
C ALA A 434 -23.48 -13.07 13.47
N GLY A 435 -24.72 -13.22 13.00
CA GLY A 435 -25.16 -12.71 11.69
C GLY A 435 -24.49 -13.41 10.50
N ALA A 436 -23.83 -14.56 10.73
CA ALA A 436 -23.00 -15.25 9.76
C ALA A 436 -22.86 -16.75 10.10
N HIS A 437 -22.50 -17.54 9.09
CA HIS A 437 -22.22 -18.97 9.24
C HIS A 437 -20.88 -19.21 9.97
N ILE A 438 -20.90 -19.96 11.07
CA ILE A 438 -19.69 -20.30 11.84
C ILE A 438 -18.95 -21.47 11.16
N ALA A 439 -17.71 -21.24 10.74
CA ALA A 439 -16.89 -22.23 10.04
C ALA A 439 -16.42 -23.40 10.95
N PRO A 440 -16.38 -24.64 10.43
CA PRO A 440 -15.87 -25.81 11.15
C PRO A 440 -14.32 -25.84 11.10
N ILE A 441 -13.68 -25.21 12.09
CA ILE A 441 -12.23 -24.97 12.09
C ILE A 441 -11.45 -26.08 12.79
N PHE A 442 -11.93 -26.61 13.93
CA PHE A 442 -11.16 -27.54 14.76
C PHE A 442 -11.32 -29.00 14.32
N LEU A 443 -10.92 -29.28 13.08
CA LEU A 443 -10.95 -30.62 12.47
C LEU A 443 -9.56 -31.25 12.37
N GLU A 444 -9.50 -32.57 12.40
CA GLU A 444 -8.31 -33.34 12.05
C GLU A 444 -8.16 -33.50 10.52
N SER A 445 -7.02 -34.02 10.06
CA SER A 445 -6.73 -34.28 8.63
C SER A 445 -7.67 -35.30 7.97
N GLU A 446 -8.46 -36.03 8.75
CA GLU A 446 -9.53 -36.94 8.29
C GLU A 446 -10.93 -36.30 8.40
N GLY A 447 -11.00 -34.99 8.67
CA GLY A 447 -12.22 -34.21 8.83
C GLY A 447 -13.07 -34.53 10.06
N ARG A 448 -12.53 -35.29 11.02
CA ARG A 448 -13.15 -35.58 12.32
C ARG A 448 -12.98 -34.41 13.29
N PRO A 449 -13.87 -34.20 14.28
CA PRO A 449 -13.67 -33.24 15.36
C PRO A 449 -12.35 -33.44 16.11
N MET A 450 -11.54 -32.39 16.24
CA MET A 450 -10.25 -32.45 16.91
C MET A 450 -10.43 -32.67 18.42
N PRO A 451 -9.79 -33.69 19.03
CA PRO A 451 -9.91 -33.92 20.46
C PRO A 451 -9.06 -32.90 21.24
N ILE A 452 -9.74 -32.01 21.96
CA ILE A 452 -9.16 -30.91 22.73
C ILE A 452 -9.51 -31.11 24.21
N HIS A 453 -8.60 -30.73 25.12
CA HIS A 453 -8.84 -30.72 26.56
C HIS A 453 -8.62 -29.31 27.14
N VAL A 454 -9.65 -28.77 27.80
CA VAL A 454 -9.60 -27.47 28.48
C VAL A 454 -9.17 -27.67 29.95
N HIS A 455 -7.92 -27.37 30.26
CA HIS A 455 -7.30 -27.76 31.53
C HIS A 455 -7.77 -26.93 32.74
N GLU A 456 -7.84 -27.57 33.91
CA GLU A 456 -8.33 -27.00 35.18
C GLU A 456 -7.53 -25.79 35.71
N SER A 457 -6.31 -25.57 35.20
CA SER A 457 -5.54 -24.34 35.48
C SER A 457 -6.26 -23.06 35.07
N ILE A 458 -7.25 -23.14 34.18
CA ILE A 458 -8.13 -22.02 33.83
C ILE A 458 -9.23 -21.93 34.92
N ALA A 459 -8.89 -21.26 36.03
CA ALA A 459 -9.70 -21.27 37.25
C ALA A 459 -11.13 -20.69 37.10
N ASN A 460 -11.35 -19.78 36.16
CA ASN A 460 -12.67 -19.19 35.91
C ASN A 460 -13.57 -20.18 35.16
N VAL A 461 -14.57 -20.73 35.86
CA VAL A 461 -15.55 -21.70 35.31
C VAL A 461 -16.29 -21.13 34.11
N LYS A 462 -16.85 -19.92 34.20
CA LYS A 462 -17.58 -19.28 33.08
C LYS A 462 -16.71 -19.06 31.84
N PHE A 463 -15.43 -18.76 32.04
CA PHE A 463 -14.50 -18.60 30.93
C PHE A 463 -14.15 -19.95 30.29
N ARG A 464 -14.06 -21.03 31.08
CA ARG A 464 -13.98 -22.38 30.51
C ARG A 464 -15.25 -22.71 29.72
N GLU A 465 -16.44 -22.52 30.28
CA GLU A 465 -17.73 -22.79 29.62
C GLU A 465 -17.84 -22.09 28.25
N ALA A 466 -17.53 -20.79 28.19
CA ALA A 466 -17.49 -20.04 26.92
C ALA A 466 -16.43 -20.56 25.93
N LEU A 467 -15.30 -21.11 26.42
CA LEU A 467 -14.27 -21.72 25.58
C LEU A 467 -14.69 -23.11 25.07
N TYR A 468 -15.39 -23.91 25.89
CA TYR A 468 -16.05 -25.15 25.47
C TYR A 468 -17.00 -24.87 24.31
N GLU A 469 -17.90 -23.90 24.48
CA GLU A 469 -18.85 -23.49 23.43
C GLU A 469 -18.17 -23.02 22.14
N LYS A 470 -17.18 -22.11 22.21
CA LYS A 470 -16.41 -21.68 21.02
C LYS A 470 -15.79 -22.84 20.25
N ILE A 471 -15.22 -23.82 20.95
CA ILE A 471 -14.62 -25.01 20.31
C ILE A 471 -15.70 -25.85 19.62
N LEU A 472 -16.87 -26.02 20.25
CA LEU A 472 -17.99 -26.81 19.75
C LEU A 472 -18.68 -26.18 18.54
N TYR A 473 -18.91 -24.86 18.53
CA TYR A 473 -19.45 -24.15 17.37
C TYR A 473 -18.51 -24.26 16.16
N CYS A 474 -17.20 -24.28 16.39
CA CYS A 474 -16.17 -24.53 15.38
C CYS A 474 -15.83 -26.03 15.17
N ALA A 475 -16.77 -26.93 15.47
CA ALA A 475 -16.71 -28.38 15.21
C ALA A 475 -15.55 -29.17 15.87
N GLY A 476 -14.97 -28.68 16.96
CA GLY A 476 -14.00 -29.40 17.78
C GLY A 476 -14.63 -30.19 18.92
N PHE A 477 -13.88 -31.11 19.54
CA PHE A 477 -14.33 -31.94 20.66
C PHE A 477 -13.57 -31.60 21.96
N PRO A 478 -14.06 -30.66 22.80
CA PRO A 478 -13.36 -30.16 23.99
C PRO A 478 -13.45 -31.08 25.23
N TYR A 479 -14.19 -32.19 25.13
CA TYR A 479 -14.40 -33.16 26.20
C TYR A 479 -13.36 -34.28 26.24
N ALA A 480 -12.24 -34.15 25.50
CA ALA A 480 -11.20 -35.17 25.51
C ALA A 480 -10.51 -35.25 26.89
N SER A 481 -10.09 -36.45 27.28
CA SER A 481 -9.22 -36.64 28.45
C SER A 481 -7.81 -36.14 28.16
N LEU A 482 -7.02 -35.80 29.18
CA LEU A 482 -5.60 -35.43 29.04
C LEU A 482 -4.78 -36.45 28.22
N GLU A 483 -5.11 -37.73 28.32
CA GLU A 483 -4.47 -38.80 27.56
C GLU A 483 -4.90 -38.80 26.09
N SER A 484 -6.21 -38.74 25.81
CA SER A 484 -6.79 -38.78 24.45
C SER A 484 -6.69 -37.46 23.67
N ALA A 485 -6.45 -36.32 24.32
CA ALA A 485 -6.45 -35.02 23.67
C ALA A 485 -5.24 -34.79 22.76
N ARG A 486 -5.49 -34.29 21.55
CA ARG A 486 -4.51 -33.78 20.59
C ARG A 486 -4.03 -32.37 20.96
N VAL A 487 -4.90 -31.55 21.54
CA VAL A 487 -4.53 -30.22 22.05
C VAL A 487 -4.94 -30.10 23.52
N ILE A 488 -4.04 -29.64 24.37
CA ILE A 488 -4.34 -29.30 25.76
C ILE A 488 -4.21 -27.79 25.91
N ILE A 489 -5.33 -27.11 26.18
CA ILE A 489 -5.36 -25.67 26.40
C ILE A 489 -5.21 -25.41 27.90
N ALA A 490 -4.23 -24.61 28.28
CA ALA A 490 -3.95 -24.27 29.67
C ALA A 490 -3.54 -22.80 29.83
N ASP A 491 -3.65 -22.25 31.05
CA ASP A 491 -3.23 -20.88 31.32
C ASP A 491 -1.70 -20.80 31.34
N SER A 492 -1.14 -20.12 30.33
CA SER A 492 0.29 -19.91 30.13
C SER A 492 0.98 -19.11 31.23
N LYS A 493 0.21 -18.48 32.13
CA LYS A 493 0.72 -17.79 33.33
C LYS A 493 0.99 -18.73 34.51
N THR A 494 0.64 -20.02 34.38
CA THR A 494 0.78 -21.02 35.45
C THR A 494 1.97 -21.96 35.22
N ASP A 495 2.64 -22.40 36.29
CA ASP A 495 3.69 -23.43 36.22
C ASP A 495 3.19 -24.76 35.62
N VAL A 496 1.89 -25.01 35.74
CA VAL A 496 1.19 -26.16 35.15
C VAL A 496 1.35 -26.20 33.62
N PHE A 497 1.27 -25.04 32.94
CA PHE A 497 1.51 -24.96 31.50
C PHE A 497 2.93 -25.42 31.14
N ASN A 498 3.94 -24.93 31.87
CA ASN A 498 5.34 -25.31 31.66
C ASN A 498 5.59 -26.80 31.98
N ALA A 499 4.89 -27.36 32.97
CA ALA A 499 4.93 -28.78 33.29
C ALA A 499 4.30 -29.65 32.18
N LEU A 500 3.12 -29.26 31.67
CA LEU A 500 2.44 -29.94 30.56
C LEU A 500 3.29 -29.92 29.28
N VAL A 501 3.84 -28.76 28.91
CA VAL A 501 4.80 -28.62 27.79
C VAL A 501 5.98 -29.58 27.98
N LYS A 502 6.63 -29.55 29.15
CA LYS A 502 7.80 -30.40 29.43
C LYS A 502 7.48 -31.89 29.44
N HIS A 503 6.26 -32.28 29.81
CA HIS A 503 5.82 -33.67 29.84
C HIS A 503 5.52 -34.19 28.42
N TYR A 504 4.78 -33.42 27.60
CA TYR A 504 4.31 -33.86 26.29
C TYR A 504 5.18 -33.43 25.09
N GLN A 505 6.25 -32.64 25.26
CA GLN A 505 7.17 -32.19 24.19
C GLN A 505 7.80 -33.29 23.30
N LEU A 506 7.76 -34.57 23.73
CA LEU A 506 8.24 -35.72 22.94
C LEU A 506 7.10 -36.63 22.45
N THR A 507 5.84 -36.29 22.73
CA THR A 507 4.66 -37.02 22.28
C THR A 507 4.27 -36.55 20.88
N PRO A 508 4.35 -37.40 19.84
CA PRO A 508 3.95 -37.02 18.49
C PRO A 508 2.48 -36.59 18.45
N HIS A 509 2.19 -35.55 17.67
CA HIS A 509 0.84 -35.03 17.44
C HIS A 509 0.07 -34.57 18.71
N LYS A 510 0.75 -34.26 19.82
CA LYS A 510 0.12 -33.61 21.00
C LYS A 510 0.70 -32.21 21.21
N TYR A 511 -0.19 -31.22 21.34
CA TYR A 511 0.15 -29.80 21.40
C TYR A 511 -0.37 -29.17 22.69
N ILE A 512 0.40 -28.26 23.28
CA ILE A 512 0.03 -27.55 24.52
C ILE A 512 -0.04 -26.05 24.19
N GLU A 513 -1.22 -25.45 24.35
CA GLU A 513 -1.54 -24.14 23.78
C GLU A 513 -2.13 -23.17 24.81
N SER A 514 -1.93 -21.87 24.59
CA SER A 514 -2.49 -20.82 25.45
C SER A 514 -3.99 -20.64 25.21
N LEU A 515 -4.70 -20.07 26.19
CA LEU A 515 -6.13 -19.72 26.09
C LEU A 515 -6.49 -18.86 24.85
N GLU A 516 -5.55 -18.06 24.35
CA GLU A 516 -5.69 -17.24 23.14
C GLU A 516 -5.73 -18.07 21.84
N TRP A 517 -5.28 -19.33 21.87
CA TRP A 517 -5.09 -20.15 20.67
C TRP A 517 -6.39 -20.39 19.89
N VAL A 518 -7.51 -20.56 20.59
CA VAL A 518 -8.84 -20.75 19.98
C VAL A 518 -9.21 -19.51 19.16
N ASP A 519 -9.10 -18.32 19.76
CA ASP A 519 -9.44 -17.06 19.09
C ASP A 519 -8.49 -16.79 17.91
N ARG A 520 -7.19 -17.02 18.05
CA ARG A 520 -6.22 -16.92 16.93
C ARG A 520 -6.51 -17.91 15.79
N CYS A 521 -7.11 -19.07 16.05
CA CYS A 521 -7.52 -20.00 14.99
C CYS A 521 -8.82 -19.58 14.31
N ILE A 522 -9.75 -18.94 15.06
CA ILE A 522 -10.98 -18.35 14.52
C ILE A 522 -10.66 -17.14 13.63
N GLU A 523 -9.83 -16.21 14.10
CA GLU A 523 -9.33 -15.05 13.33
C GLU A 523 -8.66 -15.45 12.01
N ARG A 524 -7.99 -16.60 11.99
CA ARG A 524 -7.25 -17.13 10.83
C ARG A 524 -8.03 -18.13 9.98
N GLN A 525 -9.28 -18.45 10.35
CA GLN A 525 -10.09 -19.48 9.69
C GLN A 525 -9.36 -20.83 9.54
N GLY A 526 -8.52 -21.19 10.51
CA GLY A 526 -7.65 -22.36 10.39
C GLY A 526 -6.77 -22.64 11.60
N VAL A 527 -6.52 -23.93 11.84
CA VAL A 527 -5.69 -24.39 12.97
C VAL A 527 -4.22 -24.05 12.75
N SER A 528 -3.64 -23.23 13.63
CA SER A 528 -2.20 -22.93 13.61
C SER A 528 -1.56 -23.13 15.00
N PHE A 529 -0.63 -24.07 15.09
CA PHE A 529 0.05 -24.42 16.35
C PHE A 529 1.22 -23.48 16.66
N THR A 530 1.42 -23.19 17.95
CA THR A 530 2.57 -22.44 18.45
C THR A 530 3.84 -23.28 18.26
N PRO A 531 4.83 -22.83 17.46
CA PRO A 531 5.99 -23.65 17.15
C PRO A 531 6.87 -23.89 18.38
N HIS A 532 7.34 -25.12 18.57
CA HIS A 532 8.33 -25.46 19.59
C HIS A 532 9.68 -24.79 19.27
N VAL A 533 9.89 -23.58 19.80
CA VAL A 533 11.17 -22.86 19.73
C VAL A 533 12.20 -23.61 20.59
N PHE A 534 12.86 -24.59 19.98
CA PHE A 534 13.97 -25.32 20.60
C PHE A 534 15.16 -24.38 20.79
N LYS A 535 15.21 -23.72 21.96
CA LYS A 535 16.33 -22.87 22.41
C LYS A 535 17.58 -23.71 22.62
N ASN A 536 18.22 -24.11 21.52
CA ASN A 536 19.43 -24.92 21.53
C ASN A 536 20.60 -24.13 22.16
N PRO A 537 21.13 -24.50 23.35
CA PRO A 537 22.19 -23.76 24.02
C PRO A 537 23.57 -24.10 23.43
N GLY A 538 23.73 -23.99 22.10
CA GLY A 538 25.00 -24.15 21.40
C GLY A 538 25.66 -25.54 21.49
N GLY A 539 24.89 -26.60 21.79
CA GLY A 539 25.39 -27.96 21.98
C GLY A 539 25.08 -28.92 20.83
N ARG A 540 25.97 -29.88 20.57
CA ARG A 540 25.69 -31.04 19.71
C ARG A 540 24.85 -32.09 20.46
N ARG A 541 24.13 -32.92 19.70
CA ARG A 541 23.58 -34.19 20.21
C ARG A 541 24.71 -35.22 20.37
N ALA A 542 24.58 -36.13 21.33
CA ALA A 542 25.55 -37.21 21.52
C ALA A 542 25.44 -38.26 20.40
N GLY A 543 26.57 -38.75 19.90
CA GLY A 543 26.65 -39.78 18.85
C GLY A 543 26.79 -39.28 17.41
N GLU A 544 26.65 -37.97 17.16
CA GLU A 544 26.74 -37.40 15.81
C GLU A 544 28.20 -37.15 15.38
N GLU A 545 28.65 -37.84 14.33
CA GLU A 545 30.04 -37.77 13.87
C GLU A 545 30.49 -36.36 13.47
N ARG A 546 31.81 -36.16 13.44
CA ARG A 546 32.40 -34.86 13.13
C ARG A 546 32.71 -34.77 11.64
N THR A 547 31.81 -34.14 10.87
CA THR A 547 32.09 -33.62 9.53
C THR A 547 33.46 -32.94 9.53
N GLN A 548 34.41 -33.50 8.78
CA GLN A 548 35.77 -32.98 8.69
C GLN A 548 35.83 -31.96 7.55
N PHE A 549 36.55 -30.86 7.79
CA PHE A 549 36.88 -29.90 6.73
C PHE A 549 37.85 -30.58 5.76
N THR A 550 37.54 -30.57 4.48
CA THR A 550 38.45 -30.95 3.40
C THR A 550 39.49 -29.86 3.15
N GLU A 551 40.45 -30.11 2.25
CA GLU A 551 41.34 -29.04 1.77
C GLU A 551 40.60 -28.03 0.89
N GLU A 552 39.55 -28.46 0.17
CA GLU A 552 38.64 -27.62 -0.61
C GLU A 552 37.83 -26.66 0.28
N ASP A 553 37.31 -27.15 1.42
CA ASP A 553 36.64 -26.32 2.44
C ASP A 553 37.56 -25.19 2.93
N GLU A 554 38.86 -25.47 3.10
CA GLU A 554 39.84 -24.46 3.51
C GLU A 554 40.27 -23.53 2.39
N GLN A 555 40.35 -24.01 1.15
CA GLN A 555 40.70 -23.21 -0.03
C GLN A 555 39.62 -22.14 -0.28
N LYS A 556 38.34 -22.55 -0.31
CA LYS A 556 37.20 -21.62 -0.50
C LYS A 556 37.06 -20.62 0.66
N LEU A 557 37.38 -21.05 1.89
CA LEU A 557 37.48 -20.15 3.04
C LEU A 557 38.59 -19.11 2.87
N CYS A 558 39.76 -19.51 2.35
CA CYS A 558 40.86 -18.58 2.05
C CYS A 558 40.50 -17.61 0.92
N GLU A 559 39.77 -18.06 -0.10
CA GLU A 559 39.31 -17.21 -1.22
C GLU A 559 38.31 -16.14 -0.75
N TRP A 560 37.32 -16.51 0.08
CA TRP A 560 36.41 -15.53 0.70
C TRP A 560 37.15 -14.52 1.59
N ILE A 561 38.11 -15.00 2.40
CA ILE A 561 38.90 -14.13 3.28
C ILE A 561 39.85 -13.24 2.49
N ALA A 562 40.36 -13.69 1.33
CA ALA A 562 41.13 -12.85 0.40
C ALA A 562 40.27 -11.73 -0.19
N ALA A 563 39.05 -12.05 -0.66
CA ALA A 563 38.13 -11.07 -1.26
C ALA A 563 37.58 -10.05 -0.25
N LYS A 564 37.36 -10.44 1.01
CA LYS A 564 36.80 -9.55 2.05
C LYS A 564 37.85 -8.86 2.93
N ILE A 565 39.02 -9.47 3.17
CA ILE A 565 40.11 -8.89 3.98
C ILE A 565 41.48 -9.25 3.34
N PRO A 566 41.82 -8.66 2.17
CA PRO A 566 43.04 -8.98 1.43
C PRO A 566 44.32 -8.71 2.21
N PHE A 567 44.33 -7.66 3.06
CA PHE A 567 45.47 -7.32 3.90
C PHE A 567 45.15 -7.48 5.38
N LYS A 568 45.92 -8.31 6.09
CA LYS A 568 45.76 -8.54 7.53
C LYS A 568 46.05 -7.29 8.40
N SER A 569 46.69 -6.27 7.82
CA SER A 569 46.91 -4.96 8.44
C SER A 569 45.64 -4.09 8.47
N THR A 570 44.72 -4.24 7.50
CA THR A 570 43.51 -3.41 7.40
C THR A 570 42.29 -4.02 8.09
N GLY A 571 42.28 -5.34 8.35
CA GLY A 571 41.14 -6.00 9.00
C GLY A 571 41.48 -7.27 9.80
N GLY A 572 40.78 -7.45 10.91
CA GLY A 572 40.94 -8.61 11.79
C GLY A 572 40.17 -9.84 11.31
N ARG A 573 40.86 -10.76 10.59
CA ARG A 573 40.34 -12.04 10.03
C ARG A 573 39.71 -13.03 11.05
N THR A 574 39.49 -12.64 12.31
CA THR A 574 38.92 -13.48 13.40
C THR A 574 37.68 -12.90 14.10
N GLY A 575 37.12 -11.79 13.61
CA GLY A 575 35.85 -11.23 14.11
C GLY A 575 34.65 -12.10 13.77
N ASN A 576 33.62 -12.14 14.62
CA ASN A 576 32.45 -13.02 14.44
C ASN A 576 31.66 -12.71 13.16
N LYS A 577 31.40 -11.42 12.90
CA LYS A 577 30.59 -10.94 11.76
C LYS A 577 31.04 -11.51 10.40
N LEU A 578 32.35 -11.62 10.17
CA LEU A 578 32.93 -12.16 8.93
C LEU A 578 32.45 -13.59 8.59
N TYR A 579 32.23 -14.42 9.61
CA TYR A 579 31.82 -15.81 9.46
C TYR A 579 30.30 -15.97 9.51
N GLN A 580 29.59 -15.02 10.15
CA GLN A 580 28.13 -14.92 10.08
C GLN A 580 27.72 -14.52 8.66
N GLN A 581 28.33 -13.47 8.10
CA GLN A 581 28.18 -13.05 6.70
C GLN A 581 28.52 -14.16 5.71
N LEU A 582 29.58 -14.95 5.95
CA LEU A 582 29.88 -16.12 5.12
C LEU A 582 28.71 -17.12 5.10
N CYS A 583 28.04 -17.35 6.24
CA CYS A 583 26.88 -18.23 6.32
C CYS A 583 25.59 -17.59 5.76
N GLU A 584 25.44 -16.27 5.85
CA GLU A 584 24.32 -15.53 5.23
C GLU A 584 24.35 -15.65 3.69
N MET A 585 25.52 -15.82 3.08
CA MET A 585 25.67 -16.09 1.65
C MET A 585 25.17 -17.48 1.20
N SER A 586 24.77 -18.39 2.10
CA SER A 586 24.44 -19.79 1.75
C SER A 586 23.34 -19.97 0.71
N ASN A 587 22.51 -18.94 0.48
CA ASN A 587 21.47 -18.93 -0.55
C ASN A 587 22.02 -18.74 -1.98
N HIS A 588 23.27 -18.29 -2.15
CA HIS A 588 23.93 -18.22 -3.45
C HIS A 588 24.53 -19.60 -3.82
N PRO A 589 24.35 -20.10 -5.07
CA PRO A 589 24.84 -21.41 -5.49
C PRO A 589 26.34 -21.64 -5.23
N GLU A 590 27.16 -20.62 -5.46
CA GLU A 590 28.62 -20.64 -5.25
C GLU A 590 29.04 -20.78 -3.78
N TYR A 591 28.15 -20.45 -2.83
CA TYR A 591 28.39 -20.46 -1.39
C TYR A 591 27.63 -21.56 -0.64
N SER A 592 26.95 -22.45 -1.39
CA SER A 592 26.28 -23.66 -0.87
C SER A 592 27.16 -24.52 0.05
N TRP A 593 28.47 -24.59 -0.22
CA TRP A 593 29.46 -25.30 0.60
C TRP A 593 29.55 -24.81 2.05
N VAL A 594 29.23 -23.55 2.33
CA VAL A 594 29.36 -22.98 3.68
C VAL A 594 28.47 -23.73 4.68
N THR A 595 27.31 -24.22 4.24
CA THR A 595 26.34 -24.97 5.07
C THR A 595 26.92 -26.21 5.75
N ARG A 596 28.04 -26.76 5.24
CA ARG A 596 28.75 -27.92 5.80
C ARG A 596 29.20 -27.72 7.25
N HIS A 597 29.43 -26.48 7.68
CA HIS A 597 29.87 -26.14 9.03
C HIS A 597 29.24 -24.84 9.55
N THR A 598 29.04 -24.71 10.86
CA THR A 598 28.52 -23.47 11.46
C THR A 598 29.58 -22.35 11.44
N TRP A 599 29.15 -21.08 11.53
CA TRP A 599 30.06 -19.93 11.56
C TRP A 599 31.11 -20.01 12.69
N GLN A 600 30.76 -20.56 13.86
CA GLN A 600 31.71 -20.77 14.95
C GLN A 600 32.77 -21.82 14.58
N SER A 601 32.37 -22.86 13.85
CA SER A 601 33.25 -23.94 13.38
C SER A 601 34.23 -23.41 12.33
N TRP A 602 33.74 -22.70 11.30
CA TRP A 602 34.59 -22.00 10.30
C TRP A 602 35.60 -21.08 10.99
N ARG A 603 35.14 -20.25 11.93
CA ARG A 603 35.97 -19.31 12.67
C ARG A 603 37.05 -19.98 13.52
N GLU A 604 36.73 -21.03 14.26
CA GLU A 604 37.71 -21.74 15.08
C GLU A 604 38.64 -22.64 14.25
N ARG A 605 38.22 -23.14 13.07
CA ARG A 605 39.12 -23.77 12.10
C ARG A 605 40.14 -22.77 11.58
N TYR A 606 39.69 -21.59 11.15
CA TYR A 606 40.59 -20.52 10.72
C TYR A 606 41.57 -20.12 11.84
N LYS A 607 41.04 -19.77 13.01
CA LYS A 607 41.82 -19.31 14.17
C LYS A 607 42.88 -20.32 14.62
N LYS A 608 42.62 -21.63 14.51
CA LYS A 608 43.61 -22.69 14.82
C LYS A 608 44.65 -22.90 13.72
N ASN A 609 44.32 -22.64 12.46
CA ASN A 609 45.20 -22.86 11.30
C ASN A 609 45.80 -21.56 10.73
N ALA A 610 45.58 -20.41 11.36
CA ALA A 610 45.90 -19.08 10.80
C ALA A 610 47.33 -18.98 10.24
N GLY A 611 48.35 -19.50 10.93
CA GLY A 611 49.74 -19.46 10.44
C GLY A 611 50.03 -20.25 9.14
N ARG A 612 49.10 -21.11 8.70
CA ARG A 612 49.08 -21.76 7.38
C ARG A 612 48.11 -21.04 6.44
N LEU A 613 46.87 -20.79 6.88
CA LEU A 613 45.83 -20.22 6.03
C LEU A 613 46.13 -18.77 5.62
N ASP A 614 46.71 -17.94 6.49
CA ASP A 614 47.20 -16.61 6.11
C ASP A 614 48.18 -16.69 4.94
N LYS A 615 49.08 -17.69 4.89
CA LYS A 615 50.01 -17.86 3.75
C LYS A 615 49.29 -18.24 2.45
N ILE A 616 48.15 -18.91 2.54
CA ILE A 616 47.32 -19.27 1.38
C ILE A 616 46.54 -18.03 0.92
N VAL A 617 45.91 -17.29 1.84
CA VAL A 617 45.25 -16.00 1.55
C VAL A 617 46.24 -15.01 0.94
N ASP A 618 47.40 -14.81 1.55
CA ASP A 618 48.41 -13.84 1.11
C ASP A 618 49.03 -14.29 -0.24
N LYS A 619 49.12 -15.61 -0.52
CA LYS A 619 49.47 -16.12 -1.86
C LYS A 619 48.38 -15.80 -2.88
N ILE A 620 47.11 -16.07 -2.58
CA ILE A 620 45.96 -15.76 -3.45
C ILE A 620 45.97 -14.26 -3.79
N VAL A 621 46.07 -13.38 -2.79
CA VAL A 621 46.14 -11.91 -2.96
C VAL A 621 47.38 -11.49 -3.79
N SER A 622 48.50 -12.22 -3.71
CA SER A 622 49.68 -11.94 -4.54
C SER A 622 49.54 -12.33 -6.02
N THR A 623 48.70 -13.33 -6.34
CA THR A 623 48.36 -13.73 -7.72
C THR A 623 47.17 -12.96 -8.29
N THR A 624 46.15 -12.68 -7.47
CA THR A 624 44.95 -11.92 -7.83
C THR A 624 45.22 -10.42 -7.72
N LYS A 625 46.27 -9.94 -8.42
CA LYS A 625 46.51 -8.50 -8.58
C LYS A 625 45.49 -7.92 -9.57
N PRO A 626 44.64 -6.95 -9.15
CA PRO A 626 43.75 -6.25 -10.07
C PRO A 626 44.54 -5.38 -11.05
N ASN A 627 43.92 -5.01 -12.17
CA ASN A 627 44.38 -3.87 -12.95
C ASN A 627 44.17 -2.56 -12.17
N GLN A 628 44.91 -1.53 -12.55
CA GLN A 628 44.97 -0.25 -11.81
C GLN A 628 43.67 0.56 -11.97
N GLY A 629 42.64 0.22 -11.18
CA GLY A 629 41.36 0.95 -11.14
C GLY A 629 40.21 0.27 -10.37
N GLU A 630 40.27 -1.05 -10.13
CA GLU A 630 39.13 -1.79 -9.56
C GLU A 630 38.93 -1.51 -8.05
N LYS A 631 37.71 -1.12 -7.66
CA LYS A 631 37.32 -0.84 -6.27
C LYS A 631 36.97 -2.12 -5.52
N TRP A 632 37.73 -2.45 -4.47
CA TRP A 632 37.28 -3.39 -3.44
C TRP A 632 36.24 -2.74 -2.52
N GLN A 633 35.37 -3.56 -1.91
CA GLN A 633 34.13 -3.10 -1.24
C GLN A 633 34.35 -2.24 0.02
N TYR A 634 35.58 -2.11 0.54
CA TYR A 634 35.92 -1.23 1.67
C TYR A 634 37.35 -0.68 1.61
N GLY A 635 37.47 0.66 1.56
CA GLY A 635 38.61 1.41 2.13
C GLY A 635 39.79 1.75 1.18
N TYR A 636 40.22 3.01 1.22
CA TYR A 636 41.45 3.49 0.56
C TYR A 636 42.72 2.98 1.26
N VAL A 637 43.77 2.74 0.49
CA VAL A 637 45.14 2.63 1.00
C VAL A 637 45.77 4.02 1.06
N ARG A 638 46.16 4.47 2.26
CA ARG A 638 47.16 5.54 2.43
C ARG A 638 48.56 4.92 2.52
N GLN A 639 49.60 5.66 2.14
CA GLN A 639 50.97 5.33 2.54
C GLN A 639 51.16 5.54 4.04
N ASP A 640 52.06 4.77 4.65
CA ASP A 640 52.46 4.92 6.05
C ASP A 640 53.38 6.15 6.23
N ASP A 641 53.09 7.01 7.22
CA ASP A 641 54.06 7.94 7.78
C ASP A 641 55.14 7.16 8.54
N ASP A 642 56.42 7.41 8.24
CA ASP A 642 57.53 6.62 8.78
C ASP A 642 57.75 6.89 10.29
N LYS A 643 57.25 5.98 11.15
CA LYS A 643 57.40 6.04 12.61
C LYS A 643 58.09 4.77 13.15
N PRO A 644 59.28 4.89 13.79
CA PRO A 644 60.10 3.73 14.14
C PRO A 644 59.46 2.69 15.09
N LYS A 645 59.61 1.42 14.73
CA LYS A 645 59.09 0.25 15.47
C LYS A 645 59.75 0.05 16.84
N LYS A 646 59.06 0.36 17.94
CA LYS A 646 59.47 -0.08 19.30
C LYS A 646 59.17 -1.57 19.54
N LYS A 647 60.16 -2.31 20.05
CA LYS A 647 60.07 -3.76 20.35
C LYS A 647 59.33 -4.02 21.68
N ARG A 648 58.57 -5.12 21.77
CA ARG A 648 57.90 -5.60 23.00
C ARG A 648 58.84 -6.43 23.89
N LYS A 649 58.76 -6.28 25.22
CA LYS A 649 58.83 -7.41 26.19
C LYS A 649 58.34 -7.02 27.60
N ARG A 650 58.47 -7.94 28.58
CA ARG A 650 57.62 -8.07 29.79
C ARG A 650 58.25 -7.51 31.07
N LEU A 651 57.40 -6.96 31.94
CA LEU A 651 57.39 -7.00 33.42
C LEU A 651 58.67 -7.46 34.17
N SER A 652 59.25 -6.55 34.99
CA SER A 652 59.54 -6.75 36.43
C SER A 652 59.92 -5.41 37.09
N LYS A 653 60.32 -5.43 38.38
CA LYS A 653 60.43 -4.30 39.32
C LYS A 653 61.90 -3.95 39.69
N HIS A 654 62.08 -2.77 40.31
CA HIS A 654 63.25 -2.27 41.07
C HIS A 654 64.48 -1.72 40.30
N GLU A 655 65.39 -1.09 41.07
CA GLU A 655 66.08 0.18 40.76
C GLU A 655 67.63 0.11 40.69
N ASP A 656 68.24 1.27 40.41
CA ASP A 656 69.67 1.68 40.52
C ASP A 656 70.73 1.08 39.56
N GLY A 657 71.69 1.93 39.13
CA GLY A 657 72.92 1.52 38.41
C GLY A 657 73.39 2.40 37.23
N GLN A 658 74.31 3.34 37.49
CA GLN A 658 74.95 4.34 36.59
C GLN A 658 75.67 3.87 35.28
N GLU A 659 75.56 4.72 34.23
CA GLU A 659 76.64 5.33 33.37
C GLU A 659 77.32 4.72 32.09
N PHE A 660 77.69 5.69 31.21
CA PHE A 660 78.73 5.81 30.14
C PHE A 660 78.66 5.21 28.67
N VAL A 661 78.39 6.13 27.70
CA VAL A 661 78.93 6.52 26.32
C VAL A 661 80.01 5.60 25.61
N VAL A 662 80.27 5.49 24.26
CA VAL A 662 80.64 6.47 23.16
C VAL A 662 80.62 5.90 21.69
N GLY A 663 80.31 6.76 20.67
CA GLY A 663 80.92 6.83 19.28
C GLY A 663 80.54 5.84 18.14
N SER A 664 80.77 6.08 16.81
CA SER A 664 81.04 7.30 15.98
C SER A 664 81.07 7.04 14.42
N SER A 665 80.90 8.08 13.56
CA SER A 665 81.39 8.26 12.12
C SER A 665 80.90 7.34 10.94
N SER A 666 80.87 7.69 9.61
CA SER A 666 80.94 8.96 8.81
C SER A 666 80.80 8.78 7.24
N ALA A 667 80.25 9.79 6.49
CA ALA A 667 80.42 10.19 5.03
C ALA A 667 80.02 9.23 3.85
N GLY A 668 79.73 9.65 2.58
CA GLY A 668 79.47 10.98 1.94
C GLY A 668 79.36 10.98 0.36
N GLN A 669 78.77 12.04 -0.27
CA GLN A 669 78.81 12.54 -1.71
C GLN A 669 78.30 11.63 -2.91
N GLU A 670 77.34 11.98 -3.83
CA GLU A 670 77.22 12.93 -5.01
C GLU A 670 77.26 12.21 -6.41
N SER A 671 77.03 12.74 -7.66
CA SER A 671 76.21 13.79 -8.39
C SER A 671 76.40 13.56 -9.97
N VAL A 672 75.84 14.14 -11.07
CA VAL A 672 74.95 15.27 -11.55
C VAL A 672 74.38 14.98 -13.02
N HIS A 673 73.34 15.71 -13.52
CA HIS A 673 72.95 16.04 -14.96
C HIS A 673 72.54 14.92 -16.00
N ALA A 674 71.90 15.11 -17.19
CA ALA A 674 71.14 16.21 -17.92
C ALA A 674 70.26 15.69 -19.14
N ASP A 675 69.48 16.57 -19.80
CA ASP A 675 68.62 16.46 -21.05
C ASP A 675 69.43 16.65 -22.39
N PRO A 676 68.94 16.59 -23.69
CA PRO A 676 67.66 17.13 -24.28
C PRO A 676 67.05 16.58 -25.65
N HIS A 677 65.85 17.07 -26.06
CA HIS A 677 65.25 17.37 -27.43
C HIS A 677 65.32 16.33 -28.63
N VAL A 678 64.64 16.43 -29.82
CA VAL A 678 64.16 17.51 -30.75
C VAL A 678 62.93 17.09 -31.64
N ALA A 679 62.08 18.08 -32.01
CA ALA A 679 61.06 18.33 -33.10
C ALA A 679 60.81 17.34 -34.31
N ALA A 680 59.87 17.53 -35.28
CA ALA A 680 59.03 18.68 -35.68
C ALA A 680 57.75 18.33 -36.52
N ASN A 681 56.69 19.17 -36.41
CA ASN A 681 55.93 19.95 -37.44
C ASN A 681 55.71 19.43 -38.89
N SER A 682 54.64 19.78 -39.64
CA SER A 682 53.32 20.47 -39.43
C SER A 682 52.52 20.35 -40.77
N SER A 683 51.44 21.04 -41.22
CA SER A 683 50.54 22.19 -40.86
C SER A 683 49.27 22.10 -41.80
N LEU A 684 48.25 22.97 -41.94
CA LEU A 684 47.81 24.25 -41.34
C LEU A 684 46.30 24.53 -41.68
N GLY A 685 45.46 24.94 -40.70
CA GLY A 685 44.34 25.90 -40.89
C GLY A 685 42.98 25.45 -41.48
N GLN A 686 41.90 26.25 -41.40
CA GLN A 686 41.57 27.37 -40.50
C GLN A 686 40.09 27.84 -40.65
N LEU A 687 39.37 28.12 -39.55
CA LEU A 687 38.40 29.25 -39.35
C LEU A 687 37.77 29.19 -37.95
N ALA A 688 37.32 30.33 -37.39
CA ALA A 688 36.83 30.43 -36.00
C ALA A 688 35.94 31.67 -35.72
N GLY A 689 35.16 31.61 -34.63
CA GLY A 689 34.32 32.70 -34.08
C GLY A 689 32.90 32.22 -33.75
N ILE A 690 32.20 32.69 -32.70
CA ILE A 690 32.56 33.68 -31.66
C ILE A 690 32.01 33.18 -30.31
N LEU A 691 32.84 33.19 -29.26
CA LEU A 691 32.40 33.15 -27.86
C LEU A 691 33.19 34.21 -27.07
N ARG A 692 32.48 35.12 -26.39
CA ARG A 692 33.09 36.08 -25.46
C ARG A 692 32.87 35.60 -24.02
N LEU A 693 33.96 35.25 -23.34
CA LEU A 693 33.96 35.09 -21.89
C LEU A 693 34.06 36.46 -21.21
N ALA A 694 33.28 36.66 -20.15
CA ALA A 694 33.49 37.72 -19.17
C ALA A 694 34.56 37.29 -18.13
N PRO A 695 35.27 38.23 -17.49
CA PRO A 695 36.35 37.88 -16.54
C PRO A 695 35.81 37.29 -15.23
N PRO A 696 36.63 36.49 -14.49
CA PRO A 696 36.21 35.85 -13.26
C PRO A 696 36.04 36.85 -12.11
N GLY A 697 34.79 37.09 -11.70
CA GLY A 697 34.47 37.75 -10.43
C GLY A 697 34.48 36.75 -9.27
N ASN A 698 35.26 37.02 -8.22
CA ASN A 698 35.25 36.22 -7.01
C ASN A 698 33.89 36.30 -6.28
N ARG A 699 33.27 35.13 -6.05
CA ARG A 699 32.45 34.76 -4.88
C ARG A 699 32.21 33.25 -4.91
N GLU A 700 32.30 32.58 -3.76
CA GLU A 700 32.01 31.14 -3.63
C GLU A 700 30.55 30.86 -3.23
N ASP A 701 29.77 31.93 -3.06
CA ASP A 701 28.32 31.98 -2.87
C ASP A 701 27.65 32.50 -4.17
N GLU A 702 26.42 32.15 -4.56
CA GLU A 702 25.33 31.53 -3.79
C GLU A 702 24.65 30.39 -4.57
N TRP A 703 24.37 29.30 -3.87
CA TRP A 703 23.07 28.62 -3.97
C TRP A 703 22.61 28.44 -2.52
N ARG A 704 21.90 29.45 -2.03
CA ARG A 704 21.39 29.47 -0.65
C ARG A 704 20.37 28.36 -0.51
N ILE A 705 20.48 27.58 0.57
CA ILE A 705 19.46 26.60 0.94
C ILE A 705 18.14 27.37 1.14
N ARG A 706 17.06 26.88 0.52
CA ARG A 706 15.72 27.48 0.54
C ARG A 706 14.88 26.82 1.62
N ASP A 707 14.27 27.61 2.49
CA ASP A 707 13.47 27.09 3.61
C ASP A 707 11.99 26.97 3.20
N GLY A 708 11.67 25.87 2.50
CA GLY A 708 10.31 25.37 2.25
C GLY A 708 9.42 26.17 1.27
N HIS A 709 9.51 27.49 1.25
CA HIS A 709 8.58 28.37 0.52
C HIS A 709 9.25 29.54 -0.24
N ASP A 710 10.59 29.59 -0.31
CA ASP A 710 11.29 30.62 -1.11
C ASP A 710 10.98 30.49 -2.61
N PRO A 711 10.68 31.61 -3.32
CA PRO A 711 10.36 31.58 -4.74
C PRO A 711 11.57 31.24 -5.62
N PRO A 712 11.36 30.64 -6.81
CA PRO A 712 12.44 30.30 -7.72
C PRO A 712 13.18 31.56 -8.24
N PRO A 713 14.50 31.47 -8.47
CA PRO A 713 15.33 32.62 -8.79
C PRO A 713 15.14 33.08 -10.24
N ALA A 714 15.36 34.37 -10.50
CA ALA A 714 15.03 35.00 -11.78
C ALA A 714 15.68 34.38 -13.04
N TRP A 715 16.79 33.66 -12.89
CA TRP A 715 17.48 32.96 -14.00
C TRP A 715 16.89 31.58 -14.33
N ALA A 716 15.95 31.04 -13.54
CA ALA A 716 15.27 29.77 -13.82
C ALA A 716 14.29 29.84 -15.02
N LYS A 717 14.01 31.05 -15.55
CA LYS A 717 13.25 31.23 -16.80
C LYS A 717 14.12 30.94 -18.02
N SER A 718 14.25 29.67 -18.39
CA SER A 718 14.97 29.25 -19.60
C SER A 718 14.07 29.23 -20.85
N ARG A 719 14.35 30.13 -21.80
CA ARG A 719 14.09 30.03 -23.25
C ARG A 719 12.84 29.25 -23.70
N GLY A 720 11.67 29.89 -23.59
CA GLY A 720 10.40 29.33 -24.11
C GLY A 720 9.36 30.33 -24.62
N SER A 721 9.61 31.64 -24.61
CA SER A 721 8.59 32.64 -24.99
C SER A 721 9.17 33.99 -25.41
N ASN A 722 8.72 34.46 -26.58
CA ASN A 722 8.65 35.83 -27.12
C ASN A 722 9.89 36.76 -27.08
N GLU A 723 10.24 37.28 -28.26
CA GLU A 723 10.06 38.71 -28.56
C GLU A 723 9.95 38.93 -30.09
N LEU A 724 9.33 40.04 -30.52
CA LEU A 724 9.05 40.39 -31.92
C LEU A 724 9.66 41.75 -32.25
N GLU A 725 10.49 41.85 -33.29
CA GLU A 725 10.93 43.11 -33.91
C GLU A 725 10.87 43.01 -35.46
N GLU A 726 10.81 44.15 -36.15
CA GLU A 726 10.19 44.23 -37.49
C GLU A 726 11.16 44.23 -38.70
N GLY A 727 10.99 43.22 -39.57
CA GLY A 727 11.17 43.32 -41.03
C GLY A 727 12.59 43.27 -41.63
N PRO A 728 12.73 43.33 -42.98
CA PRO A 728 11.68 43.39 -44.01
C PRO A 728 11.72 42.26 -45.08
N ASN A 729 10.56 41.98 -45.68
CA ASN A 729 10.32 41.36 -47.00
C ASN A 729 11.34 40.36 -47.62
N VAL A 730 10.95 39.08 -47.67
CA VAL A 730 11.24 38.16 -48.80
C VAL A 730 9.92 37.49 -49.22
N GLN A 731 9.79 37.15 -50.51
CA GLN A 731 8.50 36.84 -51.16
C GLN A 731 8.01 35.39 -50.95
N CYS A 732 6.70 35.22 -51.05
CA CYS A 732 6.02 33.92 -51.06
C CYS A 732 6.41 33.07 -52.29
N ALA A 733 6.85 31.83 -52.04
CA ALA A 733 6.97 30.76 -53.04
C ALA A 733 5.90 29.69 -52.79
N LYS A 734 5.52 28.92 -53.82
CA LYS A 734 4.38 27.99 -53.77
C LYS A 734 4.82 26.53 -53.58
N SER A 735 4.01 25.80 -52.82
CA SER A 735 3.65 24.38 -52.98
C SER A 735 4.75 23.37 -53.39
N GLU A 736 5.12 22.51 -52.45
CA GLU A 736 5.57 21.13 -52.72
C GLU A 736 5.12 20.22 -51.56
N GLU A 737 5.12 18.90 -51.78
CA GLU A 737 4.51 17.90 -50.87
C GLU A 737 5.37 17.59 -49.62
N PRO A 738 4.78 17.10 -48.50
CA PRO A 738 5.55 16.76 -47.31
C PRO A 738 6.49 15.56 -47.56
N PRO A 739 7.72 15.57 -47.02
CA PRO A 739 8.70 14.52 -47.27
C PRO A 739 8.36 13.22 -46.54
N THR A 740 8.65 12.09 -47.19
CA THR A 740 8.50 10.74 -46.61
C THR A 740 9.46 10.55 -45.43
N ILE A 741 8.93 10.09 -44.30
CA ILE A 741 9.76 9.71 -43.13
C ILE A 741 10.56 8.46 -43.48
N THR A 742 11.89 8.53 -43.31
CA THR A 742 12.80 7.38 -43.45
C THR A 742 13.11 6.75 -42.09
N ASP A 743 13.44 5.45 -42.07
CA ASP A 743 13.77 4.72 -40.84
C ASP A 743 14.88 5.39 -40.02
N ASP A 744 15.93 5.94 -40.66
CA ASP A 744 17.01 6.66 -39.97
C ASP A 744 16.47 7.82 -39.10
N THR A 745 15.43 8.51 -39.57
CA THR A 745 14.80 9.63 -38.85
C THR A 745 14.02 9.13 -37.63
N LEU A 746 13.33 8.01 -37.79
CA LEU A 746 12.60 7.33 -36.70
C LEU A 746 13.58 6.78 -35.66
N GLN A 747 14.68 6.17 -36.10
CA GLN A 747 15.67 5.52 -35.26
C GLN A 747 16.55 6.54 -34.51
N LEU A 748 16.82 7.70 -35.11
CA LEU A 748 17.40 8.85 -34.41
C LEU A 748 16.44 9.41 -33.33
N ALA A 749 15.15 9.57 -33.65
CA ALA A 749 14.14 10.03 -32.69
C ALA A 749 14.00 9.06 -31.50
N ILE A 750 13.96 7.74 -31.76
CA ILE A 750 13.96 6.69 -30.73
C ILE A 750 15.23 6.76 -29.88
N THR A 751 16.40 6.96 -30.49
CA THR A 751 17.68 7.07 -29.75
C THR A 751 17.70 8.30 -28.83
N VAL A 752 17.18 9.45 -29.29
CA VAL A 752 17.05 10.67 -28.48
C VAL A 752 16.03 10.50 -27.35
N ALA A 753 14.89 9.86 -27.62
CA ALA A 753 13.87 9.57 -26.60
C ALA A 753 14.39 8.62 -25.51
N VAL A 754 15.10 7.56 -25.89
CA VAL A 754 15.73 6.62 -24.94
C VAL A 754 16.81 7.33 -24.11
N ALA A 755 17.64 8.18 -24.72
CA ALA A 755 18.65 8.96 -23.98
C ALA A 755 18.02 9.94 -22.99
N GLY A 756 16.91 10.59 -23.35
CA GLY A 756 16.14 11.44 -22.44
C GLY A 756 15.54 10.66 -21.26
N HIS A 757 14.98 9.48 -21.53
CA HIS A 757 14.36 8.64 -20.50
C HIS A 757 15.38 8.05 -19.52
N VAL A 758 16.62 7.74 -19.97
CA VAL A 758 17.72 7.36 -19.07
C VAL A 758 18.12 8.54 -18.18
N LEU A 759 18.25 9.73 -18.75
CA LEU A 759 18.60 10.93 -17.98
C LEU A 759 17.57 11.25 -16.88
N GLU A 760 16.27 11.12 -17.18
CA GLU A 760 15.22 11.34 -16.19
C GLU A 760 15.20 10.28 -15.08
N GLN A 761 15.62 9.03 -15.36
CA GLN A 761 15.86 8.03 -14.32
C GLN A 761 17.07 8.41 -13.45
N GLU A 762 18.20 8.79 -14.04
CA GLU A 762 19.40 9.17 -13.27
C GLU A 762 19.18 10.43 -12.39
N LEU A 763 18.46 11.43 -12.90
CA LEU A 763 18.05 12.61 -12.11
C LEU A 763 17.08 12.22 -10.97
N SER A 764 16.14 11.30 -11.22
CA SER A 764 15.21 10.81 -10.20
C SER A 764 15.91 9.98 -9.12
N GLU A 765 16.93 9.19 -9.48
CA GLU A 765 17.76 8.48 -8.50
C GLU A 765 18.56 9.46 -7.62
N ILE A 766 19.13 10.52 -8.19
CA ILE A 766 19.83 11.55 -7.41
C ILE A 766 18.86 12.26 -6.46
N ALA A 767 17.64 12.58 -6.91
CA ALA A 767 16.58 13.16 -6.08
C ALA A 767 16.24 12.24 -4.88
N LEU A 768 15.97 10.96 -5.14
CA LEU A 768 15.69 9.94 -4.11
C LEU A 768 16.85 9.77 -3.11
N GLN A 769 18.09 9.71 -3.59
CA GLN A 769 19.28 9.53 -2.74
C GLN A 769 19.59 10.76 -1.88
N THR A 770 19.35 11.97 -2.40
CA THR A 770 19.71 13.23 -1.74
C THR A 770 18.54 13.91 -1.02
N ARG A 771 17.30 13.43 -1.20
CA ARG A 771 16.05 13.99 -0.63
C ARG A 771 15.81 15.46 -0.99
N PHE A 772 16.05 15.79 -2.26
CA PHE A 772 15.57 16.99 -2.95
C PHE A 772 14.52 16.56 -4.00
N THR A 773 13.72 17.47 -4.54
CA THR A 773 12.76 17.11 -5.61
C THR A 773 13.47 16.91 -6.96
N VAL A 774 12.83 16.20 -7.89
CA VAL A 774 13.43 15.95 -9.23
C VAL A 774 13.64 17.27 -9.97
N GLU A 775 12.76 18.25 -9.76
CA GLU A 775 12.83 19.61 -10.30
C GLU A 775 14.02 20.38 -9.74
N GLU A 776 14.29 20.30 -8.43
CA GLU A 776 15.48 20.93 -7.81
C GLU A 776 16.78 20.31 -8.34
N VAL A 777 16.81 18.98 -8.50
CA VAL A 777 17.97 18.26 -9.07
C VAL A 777 18.17 18.66 -10.53
N ARG A 778 17.10 18.84 -11.30
CA ARG A 778 17.13 19.31 -12.69
C ARG A 778 17.56 20.78 -12.81
N GLU A 779 17.04 21.68 -11.96
CA GLU A 779 17.46 23.09 -11.85
C GLU A 779 18.97 23.20 -11.59
N TYR A 780 19.53 22.32 -10.75
CA TYR A 780 20.97 22.24 -10.51
C TYR A 780 21.75 21.65 -11.70
N TYR A 781 21.29 20.52 -12.26
CA TYR A 781 21.94 19.81 -13.37
C TYR A 781 22.10 20.71 -14.61
N ASP A 782 21.02 21.38 -15.01
CA ASP A 782 21.02 22.30 -16.15
C ASP A 782 21.94 23.51 -15.91
N LYS A 783 21.92 24.06 -14.69
CA LYS A 783 22.76 25.21 -14.31
C LYS A 783 24.27 24.90 -14.37
N TYR A 784 24.69 23.69 -14.02
CA TYR A 784 26.11 23.32 -13.93
C TYR A 784 26.66 22.57 -15.15
N GLY A 785 25.90 22.54 -16.24
CA GLY A 785 26.38 22.12 -17.56
C GLY A 785 26.20 20.64 -17.89
N GLY A 786 25.21 19.97 -17.28
CA GLY A 786 24.87 18.60 -17.62
C GLY A 786 25.76 17.52 -16.98
N ASP A 787 26.34 17.79 -15.81
CA ASP A 787 27.21 16.86 -15.08
C ASP A 787 26.46 16.21 -13.91
N LEU A 788 26.01 14.96 -14.10
CA LEU A 788 25.31 14.15 -13.09
C LEU A 788 26.19 13.88 -11.85
N GLU A 789 27.48 13.57 -12.04
CA GLU A 789 28.39 13.20 -10.94
C GLU A 789 28.71 14.43 -10.06
N ARG A 790 28.80 15.62 -10.66
CA ARG A 790 28.90 16.90 -9.94
C ARG A 790 27.60 17.31 -9.26
N THR A 791 26.45 17.08 -9.91
CA THR A 791 25.12 17.34 -9.36
C THR A 791 24.89 16.52 -8.09
N SER A 792 25.04 15.19 -8.19
CA SER A 792 24.95 14.26 -7.06
C SER A 792 25.88 14.67 -5.91
N ARG A 793 27.18 14.90 -6.19
CA ARG A 793 28.16 15.28 -5.15
C ARG A 793 27.91 16.62 -4.48
N ARG A 794 27.21 17.59 -5.11
CA ARG A 794 26.84 18.85 -4.43
C ARG A 794 25.60 18.68 -3.57
N LEU A 795 24.54 18.06 -4.13
CA LEU A 795 23.28 17.85 -3.41
C LEU A 795 23.49 16.93 -2.19
N GLN A 796 24.33 15.89 -2.30
CA GLN A 796 24.72 15.06 -1.18
C GLN A 796 25.38 15.88 -0.04
N LYS A 797 26.30 16.79 -0.36
CA LYS A 797 26.91 17.71 0.63
C LYS A 797 25.91 18.71 1.23
N MET A 798 24.95 19.19 0.44
CA MET A 798 23.87 20.05 0.96
C MET A 798 22.95 19.27 1.90
N ARG A 799 22.68 18.00 1.62
CA ARG A 799 21.92 17.12 2.52
C ARG A 799 22.70 16.74 3.78
N GLU A 800 24.01 16.53 3.69
CA GLU A 800 24.90 16.39 4.85
C GLU A 800 24.83 17.63 5.76
N HIS A 801 24.85 18.83 5.18
CA HIS A 801 24.74 20.08 5.93
C HIS A 801 23.35 20.28 6.57
N LEU A 802 22.27 20.00 5.82
CA LEU A 802 20.89 20.01 6.35
C LEU A 802 20.70 19.03 7.50
N ASN A 803 21.23 17.80 7.39
CA ASN A 803 21.15 16.82 8.47
C ASN A 803 21.93 17.27 9.72
N ALA A 804 23.08 17.94 9.54
CA ALA A 804 23.86 18.49 10.65
C ALA A 804 23.22 19.72 11.33
N LEU A 805 22.19 20.33 10.72
CA LEU A 805 21.38 21.40 11.31
C LEU A 805 20.12 20.86 12.02
N LEU A 806 19.86 19.54 11.98
CA LEU A 806 18.71 18.88 12.61
C LEU A 806 19.05 18.14 13.91
N ASP A 807 20.32 18.18 14.33
CA ASP A 807 20.79 17.62 15.61
C ASP A 807 20.99 18.72 16.71
N ASP A 808 20.82 20.00 16.37
CA ASP A 808 21.14 21.19 17.21
C ASP A 808 19.95 22.20 17.33
N ASP A 809 18.70 21.72 17.43
CA ASP A 809 17.56 22.39 18.13
C ASP A 809 16.32 21.45 18.25
#